data_AF-A0A517IDY7-F1
#
_entry.id   AF-A0A517IDY7-F1
#
_cell.length_a   1.000
_cell.length_b   1.000
_cell.length_c   1.000
_cell.angle_alpha   90.00
_cell.angle_beta   90.00
_cell.angle_gamma   90.00
#
_symmetry.space_group_name_H-M   'P 1'
#
loop_
_entity.id
_entity.type
_entity.pdbx_description
1 polymer ?
#
loop_
_entity_poly.entity_id
_entity_poly.type
_entity_poly.pdbx_seq_one_letter_code
_entity_poly.pdbx_strand_id
1 'polypeptide(L)'
;MSNRQPILQQYYTRGRQGVFRSNEGYDTVAKTPGLDNQFIKKALHPFCVYDAPRQLQERAESNLVLFPEALVSFQAESGEMVLGRSVFVGADFTGQRNTFFSHNYVIPVERRDEFIKNPGKIFGVRTFADRHDDAAGKELPAVDDIPSEKGLSQDRKQLLGQLGVDERLFKQLLFAVMSSLAAKKKVFISLDVDISASSKSAAQLLEILYSCLPYEMRRHFGFLTFSNEPQSKKHIHVTFVEKGSIRPGGGHSDKDFLFDFALGRVQNVDLQDGGHEYLDFAWEYVNEPRILDAFHEFCEEVLTGADHALALNIRTYYELCALYLIEKGRTSVYESKRAGVWQALNSYLGHSSLTRKKRLIELQEMLMRIEVEALSSKQLPDGETIKQMIESYRVTRQERLQMDLIRFLMDVLMKAKTSRQSSYVAEVYKHLSSNRELFGFMMRTIFGYPQLVKPLFEDYMTERVAAVTSLDQMLKEIRFWTETEPQAMRNAVFVATTTEKVLRLFARERQKLAAAITIHQFFESIDGARSYADELLDELDKSLMKLVALDTLSKDDFQVLIALLEEKPQSFFGTLDMESRHKQEMLMNLAKLHEERNTPHPAEFFRKWDREAISVQQRMIQNMLSKPLHADEFPQVPLVFYREDHFGQEGFQFTELLEYVQQNGGESVTLSFIQWTMSQRMFFEGKYLLPGYRQALKAFFLEEKGKRLRDKEWRKRWYAIRNADFRKLLDEVRSETANPLVKLFRHKATVISSVVVLLGAGAWGGYMVWGGTSTHVQPPETQPEPIRPPAVFVPVYRLMVDEPDIQPVRGVLGERSQDASTGGQPVQTTTP
;
A
#
# COMPACT_ATOMS: atom_id res chain seq x y z
N MET A 1 -0.56 -45.17 43.93
CA MET A 1 -1.72 -45.15 43.00
C MET A 1 -1.77 -43.76 42.37
N SER A 2 -2.11 -43.64 41.08
CA SER A 2 -2.21 -42.31 40.45
C SER A 2 -3.49 -41.61 40.90
N ASN A 3 -3.42 -40.31 41.21
CA ASN A 3 -4.53 -39.54 41.77
C ASN A 3 -5.52 -39.08 40.67
N ARG A 4 -6.13 -40.06 39.99
CA ARG A 4 -7.09 -39.84 38.88
C ARG A 4 -8.40 -39.33 39.46
N GLN A 5 -8.91 -38.20 38.97
CA GLN A 5 -10.20 -37.69 39.42
C GLN A 5 -11.33 -38.69 39.09
N PRO A 6 -12.24 -38.98 40.04
CA PRO A 6 -13.35 -39.88 39.81
C PRO A 6 -14.47 -39.19 39.03
N ILE A 7 -15.33 -39.99 38.41
CA ILE A 7 -16.53 -39.55 37.71
C ILE A 7 -17.66 -39.43 38.74
N LEU A 8 -18.42 -38.34 38.67
CA LEU A 8 -19.49 -38.03 39.63
C LEU A 8 -20.86 -38.39 39.03
N GLN A 9 -21.84 -38.70 39.88
CA GLN A 9 -23.17 -39.17 39.48
C GLN A 9 -24.29 -38.27 40.02
N GLN A 10 -25.40 -38.19 39.28
CA GLN A 10 -26.65 -37.53 39.68
C GLN A 10 -27.86 -38.34 39.21
N TYR A 11 -28.80 -38.62 40.12
CA TYR A 11 -30.13 -39.16 39.81
C TYR A 11 -31.18 -38.05 39.93
N TYR A 12 -32.10 -37.96 38.97
CA TYR A 12 -33.19 -36.98 38.94
C TYR A 12 -34.50 -37.64 38.54
N THR A 13 -35.57 -37.37 39.28
CA THR A 13 -36.94 -37.83 38.98
C THR A 13 -37.93 -37.05 39.86
N ARG A 14 -39.21 -37.40 39.84
CA ARG A 14 -40.22 -36.88 40.77
C ARG A 14 -40.27 -37.74 42.03
N GLY A 15 -39.71 -37.20 43.12
CA GLY A 15 -39.68 -37.83 44.43
C GLY A 15 -40.59 -37.14 45.45
N ARG A 16 -40.76 -37.79 46.62
CA ARG A 16 -41.41 -37.20 47.81
C ARG A 16 -40.61 -36.04 48.38
N GLN A 17 -39.28 -36.12 48.23
CA GLN A 17 -38.29 -35.10 48.53
C GLN A 17 -37.13 -35.25 47.53
N GLY A 18 -36.28 -34.22 47.44
CA GLY A 18 -34.99 -34.29 46.76
C GLY A 18 -33.84 -33.77 47.63
N VAL A 19 -32.73 -33.45 46.98
CA VAL A 19 -31.54 -32.83 47.58
C VAL A 19 -31.72 -31.32 47.79
N PHE A 20 -32.60 -30.67 47.02
CA PHE A 20 -32.84 -29.22 47.11
C PHE A 20 -34.25 -28.85 47.60
N ARG A 21 -35.21 -29.78 47.58
CA ARG A 21 -36.60 -29.56 48.00
C ARG A 21 -37.06 -30.61 49.01
N SER A 22 -37.71 -30.15 50.08
CA SER A 22 -38.35 -30.97 51.12
C SER A 22 -39.75 -31.47 50.75
N ASN A 23 -40.26 -31.03 49.60
CA ASN A 23 -41.65 -31.24 49.18
C ASN A 23 -41.67 -32.03 47.87
N GLU A 24 -42.81 -32.64 47.57
CA GLU A 24 -43.04 -33.36 46.31
C GLU A 24 -42.71 -32.51 45.07
N GLY A 25 -41.99 -33.12 44.13
CA GLY A 25 -41.75 -32.55 42.81
C GLY A 25 -40.58 -33.21 42.10
N TYR A 26 -40.31 -32.73 40.88
CA TYR A 26 -39.07 -33.05 40.18
C TYR A 26 -37.88 -32.34 40.85
N ASP A 27 -36.87 -33.12 41.23
CA ASP A 27 -35.61 -32.64 41.81
C ASP A 27 -34.50 -33.70 41.59
N THR A 28 -33.25 -33.33 41.88
CA THR A 28 -32.19 -34.33 42.12
C THR A 28 -32.57 -35.13 43.36
N VAL A 29 -32.75 -36.45 43.23
CA VAL A 29 -33.08 -37.33 44.37
C VAL A 29 -31.82 -37.81 45.09
N ALA A 30 -30.75 -38.11 44.34
CA ALA A 30 -29.46 -38.47 44.88
C ALA A 30 -28.30 -37.91 44.02
N LYS A 31 -27.15 -37.64 44.64
CA LYS A 31 -25.94 -37.16 43.95
C LYS A 31 -24.66 -37.67 44.62
N THR A 32 -23.54 -37.65 43.92
CA THR A 32 -22.23 -37.79 44.59
C THR A 32 -21.97 -36.56 45.48
N PRO A 33 -21.47 -36.73 46.73
CA PRO A 33 -21.29 -35.61 47.67
C PRO A 33 -20.47 -34.43 47.12
N GLY A 34 -19.39 -34.71 46.38
CA GLY A 34 -18.54 -33.69 45.76
C GLY A 34 -19.09 -33.01 44.50
N LEU A 35 -20.23 -33.43 43.95
CA LEU A 35 -20.83 -32.79 42.76
C LEU A 35 -21.52 -31.47 43.16
N ASP A 36 -21.12 -30.35 42.56
CA ASP A 36 -21.61 -29.02 42.97
C ASP A 36 -23.11 -28.81 42.73
N ASN A 37 -23.75 -28.16 43.70
CA ASN A 37 -25.18 -27.88 43.73
C ASN A 37 -25.59 -26.80 42.72
N GLN A 38 -24.70 -25.85 42.37
CA GLN A 38 -24.97 -24.87 41.33
C GLN A 38 -24.77 -25.47 39.93
N PHE A 39 -23.73 -26.29 39.72
CA PHE A 39 -23.51 -27.06 38.50
C PHE A 39 -24.73 -27.94 38.18
N ILE A 40 -25.23 -28.71 39.14
CA ILE A 40 -26.45 -29.52 38.96
C ILE A 40 -27.63 -28.66 38.46
N LYS A 41 -27.89 -27.52 39.12
CA LYS A 41 -29.04 -26.65 38.80
C LYS A 41 -28.90 -25.88 37.48
N LYS A 42 -27.68 -25.50 37.07
CA LYS A 42 -27.42 -24.70 35.87
C LYS A 42 -27.07 -25.54 34.65
N ALA A 43 -26.33 -26.63 34.82
CA ALA A 43 -25.79 -27.45 33.74
C ALA A 43 -26.54 -28.78 33.55
N LEU A 44 -27.01 -29.46 34.61
CA LEU A 44 -27.65 -30.78 34.47
C LEU A 44 -29.18 -30.71 34.39
N HIS A 45 -29.84 -29.95 35.26
CA HIS A 45 -31.30 -29.82 35.32
C HIS A 45 -31.95 -29.44 33.96
N PRO A 46 -31.38 -28.57 33.09
CA PRO A 46 -31.95 -28.29 31.77
C PRO A 46 -32.03 -29.48 30.80
N PHE A 47 -31.28 -30.56 31.05
CA PHE A 47 -31.30 -31.79 30.25
C PHE A 47 -31.95 -32.97 30.97
N CYS A 48 -32.32 -32.80 32.25
CA CYS A 48 -33.15 -33.73 33.01
C CYS A 48 -34.62 -33.58 32.62
N VAL A 49 -34.93 -33.85 31.34
CA VAL A 49 -36.27 -33.72 30.74
C VAL A 49 -36.51 -34.90 29.81
N TYR A 50 -37.70 -35.48 29.87
CA TYR A 50 -38.15 -36.50 28.92
C TYR A 50 -39.66 -36.36 28.67
N ASP A 51 -40.00 -36.11 27.40
CA ASP A 51 -41.38 -36.08 26.92
C ASP A 51 -41.65 -37.35 26.11
N ALA A 52 -42.62 -38.17 26.52
CA ALA A 52 -42.89 -39.45 25.87
C ALA A 52 -43.41 -39.28 24.42
N PRO A 53 -43.17 -40.26 23.52
CA PRO A 53 -43.62 -40.18 22.13
C PRO A 53 -45.15 -40.03 22.01
N ARG A 54 -45.59 -39.16 21.11
CA ARG A 54 -47.02 -38.95 20.79
C ARG A 54 -47.68 -40.25 20.35
N GLN A 55 -47.01 -41.05 19.50
CA GLN A 55 -47.51 -42.35 19.03
C GLN A 55 -47.81 -43.34 20.18
N LEU A 56 -47.09 -43.25 21.30
CA LEU A 56 -47.28 -44.10 22.47
C LEU A 56 -48.30 -43.52 23.45
N GLN A 57 -48.34 -42.18 23.59
CA GLN A 57 -49.35 -41.47 24.37
C GLN A 57 -50.76 -41.64 23.79
N GLU A 58 -50.93 -41.48 22.47
CA GLU A 58 -52.22 -41.57 21.76
C GLU A 58 -52.88 -42.94 21.89
N ARG A 59 -52.09 -44.02 22.03
CA ARG A 59 -52.58 -45.39 22.25
C ARG A 59 -52.58 -45.85 23.71
N ALA A 60 -52.28 -44.94 24.65
CA ALA A 60 -52.15 -45.23 26.08
C ALA A 60 -51.23 -46.44 26.40
N GLU A 61 -50.06 -46.48 25.77
CA GLU A 61 -49.10 -47.58 25.91
C GLU A 61 -48.66 -47.78 27.37
N SER A 62 -48.65 -49.05 27.82
CA SER A 62 -48.24 -49.43 29.19
C SER A 62 -46.94 -50.25 29.22
N ASN A 63 -46.49 -50.80 28.09
CA ASN A 63 -45.23 -51.50 28.01
C ASN A 63 -44.05 -50.51 27.94
N LEU A 64 -43.41 -50.27 29.10
CA LEU A 64 -42.29 -49.34 29.26
C LEU A 64 -41.11 -49.62 28.30
N VAL A 65 -40.91 -50.88 27.89
CA VAL A 65 -39.82 -51.30 26.97
C VAL A 65 -39.97 -50.70 25.57
N LEU A 66 -41.17 -50.23 25.20
CA LEU A 66 -41.41 -49.59 23.89
C LEU A 66 -41.08 -48.09 23.88
N PHE A 67 -40.83 -47.48 25.04
CA PHE A 67 -40.48 -46.06 25.13
C PHE A 67 -38.97 -45.88 24.90
N PRO A 68 -38.54 -45.04 23.94
CA PRO A 68 -37.13 -44.92 23.56
C PRO A 68 -36.29 -44.22 24.64
N GLU A 69 -35.08 -44.72 24.93
CA GLU A 69 -34.19 -44.10 25.90
C GLU A 69 -33.55 -42.81 25.34
N ALA A 70 -33.61 -41.69 26.06
CA ALA A 70 -32.98 -40.44 25.66
C ALA A 70 -31.55 -40.35 26.22
N LEU A 71 -30.58 -40.88 25.49
CA LEU A 71 -29.15 -40.68 25.73
C LEU A 71 -28.78 -39.25 25.31
N VAL A 72 -28.09 -38.53 26.18
CA VAL A 72 -27.64 -37.15 25.97
C VAL A 72 -26.15 -37.03 26.30
N SER A 73 -25.40 -36.28 25.51
CA SER A 73 -24.03 -35.89 25.89
C SER A 73 -23.71 -34.49 25.40
N PHE A 74 -22.93 -33.74 26.18
CA PHE A 74 -22.49 -32.39 25.89
C PHE A 74 -21.30 -31.99 26.77
N GLN A 75 -20.58 -30.93 26.38
CA GLN A 75 -19.60 -30.28 27.23
C GLN A 75 -20.24 -29.10 27.99
N ALA A 76 -20.02 -29.03 29.31
CA ALA A 76 -20.44 -27.92 30.16
C ALA A 76 -19.51 -26.71 30.04
N GLU A 77 -19.98 -25.51 30.45
CA GLU A 77 -19.19 -24.27 30.37
C GLU A 77 -17.91 -24.28 31.23
N SER A 78 -17.89 -25.08 32.31
CA SER A 78 -16.72 -25.33 33.15
C SER A 78 -15.76 -26.40 32.58
N GLY A 79 -16.11 -27.01 31.43
CA GLY A 79 -15.24 -27.86 30.63
C GLY A 79 -15.42 -29.37 30.82
N GLU A 80 -16.20 -29.80 31.81
CA GLU A 80 -16.55 -31.21 32.04
C GLU A 80 -17.41 -31.78 30.91
N MET A 81 -17.30 -33.08 30.68
CA MET A 81 -18.18 -33.80 29.76
C MET A 81 -19.32 -34.44 30.55
N VAL A 82 -20.55 -34.18 30.16
CA VAL A 82 -21.74 -34.83 30.72
C VAL A 82 -22.16 -35.97 29.80
N LEU A 83 -22.47 -37.12 30.40
CA LEU A 83 -23.06 -38.27 29.72
C LEU A 83 -24.27 -38.75 30.50
N GLY A 84 -25.46 -38.51 29.96
CA GLY A 84 -26.73 -38.71 30.63
C GLY A 84 -27.67 -39.64 29.88
N ARG A 85 -28.60 -40.26 30.62
CA ARG A 85 -29.72 -41.00 30.04
C ARG A 85 -31.00 -40.69 30.80
N SER A 86 -32.05 -40.31 30.07
CA SER A 86 -33.42 -40.19 30.59
C SER A 86 -34.31 -41.29 30.02
N VAL A 87 -35.14 -41.92 30.86
CA VAL A 87 -36.05 -43.01 30.49
C VAL A 87 -37.44 -42.79 31.07
N PHE A 88 -38.47 -43.25 30.35
CA PHE A 88 -39.85 -43.28 30.86
C PHE A 88 -40.03 -44.41 31.86
N VAL A 89 -40.63 -44.14 33.02
CA VAL A 89 -40.77 -45.15 34.10
C VAL A 89 -42.23 -45.43 34.48
N GLY A 90 -43.19 -44.93 33.71
CA GLY A 90 -44.62 -45.04 34.04
C GLY A 90 -45.00 -44.14 35.20
N ALA A 91 -45.89 -44.62 36.08
CA ALA A 91 -46.44 -43.82 37.16
C ALA A 91 -45.41 -43.48 38.27
N ASP A 92 -45.52 -42.27 38.82
CA ASP A 92 -44.74 -41.83 39.98
C ASP A 92 -45.20 -42.50 41.30
N PHE A 93 -44.56 -42.16 42.42
CA PHE A 93 -44.84 -42.71 43.75
C PHE A 93 -46.28 -42.47 44.29
N THR A 94 -47.09 -41.64 43.61
CA THR A 94 -48.52 -41.43 43.92
C THR A 94 -49.44 -42.35 43.13
N GLY A 95 -48.95 -42.96 42.03
CA GLY A 95 -49.75 -43.71 41.06
C GLY A 95 -50.62 -42.87 40.13
N GLN A 96 -50.68 -41.53 40.31
CA GLN A 96 -51.67 -40.68 39.62
C GLN A 96 -51.15 -40.02 38.34
N ARG A 97 -49.84 -39.93 38.14
CA ARG A 97 -49.22 -39.23 37.01
C ARG A 97 -47.97 -39.97 36.55
N ASN A 98 -47.69 -39.92 35.26
CA ASN A 98 -46.47 -40.50 34.70
C ASN A 98 -45.24 -39.60 34.96
N THR A 99 -44.08 -40.22 35.04
CA THR A 99 -42.78 -39.58 35.27
C THR A 99 -41.67 -40.25 34.46
N PHE A 100 -40.51 -39.61 34.45
CA PHE A 100 -39.26 -40.13 33.89
C PHE A 100 -38.17 -40.19 34.97
N PHE A 101 -37.11 -40.93 34.69
CA PHE A 101 -35.91 -41.01 35.50
C PHE A 101 -34.69 -40.62 34.66
N SER A 102 -33.82 -39.76 35.17
CA SER A 102 -32.57 -39.37 34.53
C SER A 102 -31.38 -39.75 35.41
N HIS A 103 -30.38 -40.42 34.82
CA HIS A 103 -29.05 -40.61 35.41
C HIS A 103 -28.00 -39.89 34.56
N ASN A 104 -27.25 -38.98 35.20
CA ASN A 104 -26.14 -38.27 34.57
C ASN A 104 -24.81 -38.64 35.23
N TYR A 105 -23.83 -39.04 34.42
CA TYR A 105 -22.41 -39.05 34.75
C TYR A 105 -21.77 -37.70 34.39
N VAL A 106 -20.86 -37.23 35.24
CA VAL A 106 -20.05 -36.01 35.03
C VAL A 106 -18.58 -36.41 35.02
N ILE A 107 -17.98 -36.37 33.84
CA ILE A 107 -16.59 -36.75 33.57
C ILE A 107 -15.71 -35.49 33.67
N PRO A 108 -14.69 -35.47 34.56
CA PRO A 108 -13.85 -34.29 34.79
C PRO A 108 -12.99 -33.93 33.56
N VAL A 109 -12.56 -32.68 33.49
CA VAL A 109 -11.95 -32.05 32.29
C VAL A 109 -10.71 -32.82 31.81
N GLU A 110 -9.88 -33.29 32.75
CA GLU A 110 -8.64 -34.03 32.50
C GLU A 110 -8.89 -35.43 31.91
N ARG A 111 -10.14 -35.90 31.94
CA ARG A 111 -10.55 -37.24 31.50
C ARG A 111 -11.47 -37.25 30.29
N ARG A 112 -12.04 -36.11 29.88
CA ARG A 112 -12.96 -36.03 28.73
C ARG A 112 -12.39 -36.70 27.46
N ASP A 113 -11.10 -36.51 27.22
CA ASP A 113 -10.38 -37.03 26.05
C ASP A 113 -10.29 -38.58 26.05
N GLU A 114 -10.37 -39.24 27.22
CA GLU A 114 -10.50 -40.70 27.33
C GLU A 114 -11.78 -41.21 26.65
N PHE A 115 -12.86 -40.42 26.70
CA PHE A 115 -14.18 -40.75 26.17
C PHE A 115 -14.31 -40.28 24.71
N ILE A 116 -13.89 -39.05 24.43
CA ILE A 116 -13.95 -38.42 23.10
C ILE A 116 -13.17 -39.21 22.04
N LYS A 117 -12.02 -39.78 22.38
CA LYS A 117 -11.24 -40.62 21.46
C LYS A 117 -11.81 -42.05 21.31
N ASN A 118 -12.68 -42.49 22.22
CA ASN A 118 -13.22 -43.86 22.26
C ASN A 118 -14.77 -43.87 22.20
N PRO A 119 -15.42 -43.85 21.01
CA PRO A 119 -16.88 -43.79 20.88
C PRO A 119 -17.66 -44.84 21.70
N GLY A 120 -17.11 -46.05 21.87
CA GLY A 120 -17.71 -47.09 22.72
C GLY A 120 -17.88 -46.69 24.20
N LYS A 121 -17.03 -45.79 24.74
CA LYS A 121 -17.20 -45.24 26.09
C LYS A 121 -18.40 -44.28 26.23
N ILE A 122 -19.04 -43.92 25.13
CA ILE A 122 -20.22 -43.05 25.06
C ILE A 122 -21.45 -43.89 24.70
N PHE A 123 -21.40 -44.55 23.54
CA PHE A 123 -22.55 -45.28 22.97
C PHE A 123 -22.65 -46.75 23.45
N GLY A 124 -21.57 -47.30 23.99
CA GLY A 124 -21.50 -48.64 24.58
C GLY A 124 -21.87 -48.72 26.06
N VAL A 125 -22.23 -47.61 26.72
CA VAL A 125 -22.60 -47.62 28.15
C VAL A 125 -23.95 -48.29 28.36
N ARG A 126 -24.01 -49.21 29.33
CA ARG A 126 -25.24 -49.93 29.74
C ARG A 126 -25.56 -49.79 31.23
N THR A 127 -24.67 -49.25 32.04
CA THR A 127 -24.77 -49.20 33.51
C THR A 127 -25.60 -48.04 34.06
N PHE A 128 -26.44 -47.41 33.23
CA PHE A 128 -27.34 -46.37 33.70
C PHE A 128 -28.46 -46.97 34.57
N ALA A 129 -28.70 -46.40 35.74
CA ALA A 129 -29.91 -46.69 36.50
C ALA A 129 -31.19 -46.31 35.71
N ASP A 130 -32.29 -46.98 36.03
CA ASP A 130 -33.64 -46.70 35.54
C ASP A 130 -34.58 -46.21 36.65
N ARG A 131 -34.15 -46.28 37.91
CA ARG A 131 -34.91 -45.95 39.12
C ARG A 131 -33.99 -45.52 40.26
N HIS A 132 -34.59 -44.98 41.31
CA HIS A 132 -33.96 -44.77 42.62
C HIS A 132 -34.82 -45.44 43.71
N ASP A 133 -34.18 -45.98 44.73
CA ASP A 133 -34.82 -46.47 45.95
C ASP A 133 -34.62 -45.41 47.04
N ASP A 134 -35.72 -44.82 47.53
CA ASP A 134 -35.70 -43.83 48.61
C ASP A 134 -34.98 -44.34 49.87
N ALA A 135 -34.95 -45.67 50.09
CA ALA A 135 -34.24 -46.28 51.22
C ALA A 135 -32.71 -46.29 51.07
N ALA A 136 -32.18 -46.11 49.86
CA ALA A 136 -30.74 -46.03 49.61
C ALA A 136 -30.12 -44.67 49.99
N GLY A 137 -30.96 -43.65 50.27
CA GLY A 137 -30.51 -42.32 50.68
C GLY A 137 -30.00 -41.45 49.52
N LYS A 138 -29.66 -40.19 49.84
CA LYS A 138 -29.44 -39.13 48.84
C LYS A 138 -28.00 -39.03 48.31
N GLU A 139 -27.13 -39.98 48.67
CA GLU A 139 -25.71 -39.98 48.28
C GLU A 139 -25.38 -41.12 47.32
N LEU A 140 -24.64 -40.81 46.25
CA LEU A 140 -24.16 -41.78 45.26
C LEU A 140 -22.64 -41.92 45.37
N PRO A 141 -22.07 -43.13 45.17
CA PRO A 141 -20.62 -43.27 45.07
C PRO A 141 -20.08 -42.46 43.88
N ALA A 142 -18.81 -42.05 43.97
CA ALA A 142 -18.03 -41.67 42.79
C ALA A 142 -17.51 -42.94 42.10
N VAL A 143 -17.28 -42.92 40.78
CA VAL A 143 -16.85 -44.10 40.03
C VAL A 143 -15.54 -43.87 39.25
N ASP A 144 -14.64 -44.84 39.26
CA ASP A 144 -13.32 -44.71 38.63
C ASP A 144 -13.38 -44.79 37.10
N ASP A 145 -14.33 -45.53 36.53
CA ASP A 145 -14.62 -45.58 35.10
C ASP A 145 -16.08 -46.00 34.86
N ILE A 146 -16.59 -45.79 33.66
CA ILE A 146 -17.96 -46.18 33.26
C ILE A 146 -17.88 -47.48 32.45
N PRO A 147 -18.42 -48.63 32.94
CA PRO A 147 -18.40 -49.88 32.20
C PRO A 147 -19.15 -49.74 30.88
N SER A 148 -18.45 -50.05 29.80
CA SER A 148 -18.89 -49.84 28.43
C SER A 148 -18.54 -51.05 27.57
N GLU A 149 -19.46 -51.42 26.70
CA GLU A 149 -19.22 -52.40 25.63
C GLU A 149 -18.23 -51.81 24.61
N LYS A 150 -17.53 -52.68 23.87
CA LYS A 150 -16.82 -52.23 22.66
C LYS A 150 -17.84 -51.73 21.64
N GLY A 151 -17.48 -50.66 20.93
CA GLY A 151 -18.33 -50.06 19.89
C GLY A 151 -18.65 -51.00 18.73
N LEU A 152 -19.41 -50.49 17.76
CA LEU A 152 -19.99 -51.22 16.64
C LEU A 152 -18.99 -52.19 15.96
N SER A 153 -19.20 -53.48 16.21
CA SER A 153 -18.45 -54.61 15.61
C SER A 153 -19.08 -55.13 14.31
N GLN A 154 -20.06 -54.41 13.76
CA GLN A 154 -20.75 -54.71 12.50
C GLN A 154 -20.21 -53.82 11.37
N ASP A 155 -20.45 -54.22 10.11
CA ASP A 155 -20.17 -53.36 8.96
C ASP A 155 -21.03 -52.08 9.06
N ARG A 156 -20.36 -50.93 9.10
CA ARG A 156 -21.00 -49.62 9.30
C ARG A 156 -21.67 -49.13 8.01
N LYS A 157 -21.15 -49.47 6.82
CA LYS A 157 -21.84 -49.20 5.54
C LYS A 157 -23.11 -50.04 5.43
N GLN A 158 -23.08 -51.30 5.87
CA GLN A 158 -24.29 -52.12 5.95
C GLN A 158 -25.34 -51.51 6.91
N LEU A 159 -24.90 -51.04 8.09
CA LEU A 159 -25.78 -50.42 9.07
C LEU A 159 -26.34 -49.06 8.60
N LEU A 160 -25.56 -48.23 7.91
CA LEU A 160 -26.04 -47.02 7.25
C LEU A 160 -27.11 -47.36 6.19
N GLY A 161 -26.86 -48.36 5.34
CA GLY A 161 -27.84 -48.83 4.35
C GLY A 161 -29.14 -49.35 4.96
N GLN A 162 -29.08 -50.04 6.12
CA GLN A 162 -30.27 -50.46 6.88
C GLN A 162 -31.09 -49.28 7.44
N LEU A 163 -30.48 -48.11 7.62
CA LEU A 163 -31.13 -46.88 8.05
C LEU A 163 -31.54 -45.97 6.88
N GLY A 164 -31.41 -46.44 5.63
CA GLY A 164 -31.69 -45.65 4.42
C GLY A 164 -30.62 -44.60 4.09
N VAL A 165 -29.44 -44.66 4.71
CA VAL A 165 -28.35 -43.70 4.51
C VAL A 165 -27.38 -44.22 3.45
N ASP A 166 -27.45 -43.64 2.26
CA ASP A 166 -26.48 -43.84 1.18
C ASP A 166 -25.24 -42.93 1.33
N GLU A 167 -24.33 -43.00 0.37
CA GLU A 167 -23.12 -42.17 0.33
C GLU A 167 -23.43 -40.67 0.34
N ARG A 168 -24.46 -40.23 -0.41
CA ARG A 168 -24.83 -38.82 -0.52
C ARG A 168 -25.39 -38.30 0.80
N LEU A 169 -26.32 -39.05 1.39
CA LEU A 169 -26.97 -38.71 2.64
C LEU A 169 -25.98 -38.76 3.81
N PHE A 170 -25.04 -39.72 3.82
CA PHE A 170 -23.93 -39.75 4.78
C PHE A 170 -23.07 -38.48 4.71
N LYS A 171 -22.62 -38.08 3.50
CA LYS A 171 -21.81 -36.86 3.32
C LYS A 171 -22.58 -35.60 3.73
N GLN A 172 -23.87 -35.52 3.38
CA GLN A 172 -24.75 -34.42 3.81
C GLN A 172 -24.94 -34.36 5.33
N LEU A 173 -25.13 -35.51 6.00
CA LEU A 173 -25.21 -35.59 7.46
C LEU A 173 -23.90 -35.13 8.11
N LEU A 174 -22.76 -35.69 7.72
CA LEU A 174 -21.46 -35.34 8.28
C LEU A 174 -21.11 -33.86 8.05
N PHE A 175 -21.39 -33.32 6.86
CA PHE A 175 -21.27 -31.90 6.54
C PHE A 175 -22.12 -31.02 7.46
N ALA A 176 -23.40 -31.36 7.65
CA ALA A 176 -24.32 -30.61 8.50
C ALA A 176 -23.88 -30.65 9.97
N VAL A 177 -23.41 -31.80 10.46
CA VAL A 177 -22.86 -31.96 11.81
C VAL A 177 -21.62 -31.09 12.01
N MET A 178 -20.61 -31.18 11.13
CA MET A 178 -19.39 -30.36 11.20
C MET A 178 -19.72 -28.86 11.12
N SER A 179 -20.66 -28.48 10.25
CA SER A 179 -21.12 -27.10 10.09
C SER A 179 -21.93 -26.59 11.29
N SER A 180 -22.65 -27.45 12.00
CA SER A 180 -23.37 -27.10 13.24
C SER A 180 -22.43 -26.75 14.41
N LEU A 181 -21.17 -27.16 14.36
CA LEU A 181 -20.16 -26.81 15.36
C LEU A 181 -19.54 -25.43 15.10
N ALA A 182 -19.33 -25.07 13.83
CA ALA A 182 -18.81 -23.76 13.44
C ALA A 182 -19.89 -22.65 13.44
N ALA A 183 -21.17 -23.01 13.32
CA ALA A 183 -22.29 -22.09 13.19
C ALA A 183 -23.28 -22.18 14.35
N LYS A 184 -24.24 -21.25 14.41
CA LYS A 184 -25.34 -21.30 15.39
C LYS A 184 -26.50 -22.24 14.99
N LYS A 185 -26.34 -23.00 13.90
CA LYS A 185 -27.34 -23.95 13.39
C LYS A 185 -27.40 -25.23 14.23
N LYS A 186 -28.55 -25.89 14.21
CA LYS A 186 -28.76 -27.25 14.74
C LYS A 186 -29.03 -28.26 13.62
N VAL A 187 -28.95 -29.54 13.97
CA VAL A 187 -29.31 -30.67 13.10
C VAL A 187 -30.45 -31.44 13.76
N PHE A 188 -31.58 -31.57 13.07
CA PHE A 188 -32.72 -32.37 13.52
C PHE A 188 -32.91 -33.59 12.60
N ILE A 189 -32.99 -34.78 13.20
CA ILE A 189 -33.03 -36.05 12.46
C ILE A 189 -34.26 -36.87 12.86
N SER A 190 -35.15 -37.13 11.89
CA SER A 190 -36.30 -38.04 11.96
C SER A 190 -35.95 -39.31 11.19
N LEU A 191 -35.87 -40.44 11.90
CA LEU A 191 -35.53 -41.76 11.33
C LEU A 191 -36.78 -42.51 10.87
N ASP A 192 -36.66 -43.28 9.79
CA ASP A 192 -37.74 -44.15 9.30
C ASP A 192 -37.71 -45.54 9.97
N VAL A 193 -37.90 -45.57 11.28
CA VAL A 193 -37.92 -46.80 12.10
C VAL A 193 -39.11 -46.80 13.07
N ASP A 194 -39.43 -47.96 13.66
CA ASP A 194 -40.41 -48.02 14.75
C ASP A 194 -39.93 -47.23 15.98
N ILE A 195 -40.87 -46.65 16.72
CA ILE A 195 -40.56 -45.80 17.88
C ILE A 195 -39.77 -46.54 18.97
N SER A 196 -39.98 -47.84 19.16
CA SER A 196 -39.20 -48.66 20.11
C SER A 196 -37.75 -48.91 19.66
N ALA A 197 -37.48 -48.86 18.35
CA ALA A 197 -36.13 -48.95 17.79
C ALA A 197 -35.43 -47.59 17.69
N SER A 198 -36.18 -46.48 17.68
CA SER A 198 -35.68 -45.13 17.37
C SER A 198 -34.41 -44.71 18.09
N SER A 199 -34.36 -44.82 19.43
CA SER A 199 -33.18 -44.47 20.23
C SER A 199 -31.96 -45.33 19.90
N LYS A 200 -32.14 -46.64 19.70
CA LYS A 200 -31.06 -47.56 19.33
C LYS A 200 -30.50 -47.19 17.95
N SER A 201 -31.38 -46.99 16.97
CA SER A 201 -30.99 -46.56 15.62
C SER A 201 -30.32 -45.18 15.60
N ALA A 202 -30.78 -44.24 16.45
CA ALA A 202 -30.18 -42.92 16.63
C ALA A 202 -28.76 -43.02 17.23
N ALA A 203 -28.58 -43.81 18.29
CA ALA A 203 -27.27 -44.07 18.89
C ALA A 203 -26.31 -44.76 17.91
N GLN A 204 -26.81 -45.70 17.09
CA GLN A 204 -26.02 -46.37 16.05
C GLN A 204 -25.56 -45.40 14.95
N LEU A 205 -26.43 -44.53 14.44
CA LEU A 205 -26.06 -43.51 13.45
C LEU A 205 -25.10 -42.48 14.05
N LEU A 206 -25.33 -42.05 15.30
CA LEU A 206 -24.44 -41.14 16.01
C LEU A 206 -23.06 -41.74 16.29
N GLU A 207 -22.93 -43.00 16.66
CA GLU A 207 -21.63 -43.63 16.87
C GLU A 207 -20.79 -43.62 15.58
N ILE A 208 -21.43 -43.86 14.43
CA ILE A 208 -20.78 -43.80 13.11
C ILE A 208 -20.36 -42.36 12.77
N LEU A 209 -21.29 -41.39 12.86
CA LEU A 209 -20.99 -39.98 12.56
C LEU A 209 -19.91 -39.42 13.51
N TYR A 210 -19.98 -39.74 14.81
CA TYR A 210 -19.01 -39.33 15.82
C TYR A 210 -17.63 -39.97 15.60
N SER A 211 -17.59 -41.24 15.17
CA SER A 211 -16.34 -41.89 14.72
C SER A 211 -15.72 -41.18 13.51
N CYS A 212 -16.53 -40.50 12.69
CA CYS A 212 -16.10 -39.72 11.53
C CYS A 212 -15.87 -38.23 11.83
N LEU A 213 -16.00 -37.78 13.09
CA LEU A 213 -15.62 -36.42 13.48
C LEU A 213 -14.15 -36.36 13.93
N PRO A 214 -13.39 -35.32 13.55
CA PRO A 214 -12.08 -35.03 14.13
C PRO A 214 -12.14 -34.80 15.65
N TYR A 215 -11.08 -35.15 16.38
CA TYR A 215 -11.09 -35.11 17.86
C TYR A 215 -11.41 -33.73 18.45
N GLU A 216 -10.90 -32.63 17.89
CA GLU A 216 -11.26 -31.28 18.36
C GLU A 216 -12.75 -30.98 18.13
N MET A 217 -13.31 -31.32 16.97
CA MET A 217 -14.76 -31.22 16.73
C MET A 217 -15.57 -32.08 17.72
N ARG A 218 -15.10 -33.28 18.06
CA ARG A 218 -15.73 -34.15 19.08
C ARG A 218 -15.73 -33.55 20.48
N ARG A 219 -14.81 -32.63 20.85
CA ARG A 219 -14.79 -31.96 22.17
C ARG A 219 -15.96 -31.01 22.37
N HIS A 220 -16.36 -30.29 21.31
CA HIS A 220 -17.49 -29.34 21.34
C HIS A 220 -18.82 -30.00 20.94
N PHE A 221 -18.78 -31.21 20.38
CA PHE A 221 -19.98 -31.92 19.95
C PHE A 221 -20.85 -32.38 21.12
N GLY A 222 -22.16 -32.24 20.92
CA GLY A 222 -23.18 -32.69 21.87
C GLY A 222 -24.44 -33.11 21.13
N PHE A 223 -25.16 -34.08 21.68
CA PHE A 223 -26.27 -34.75 21.00
C PHE A 223 -27.35 -35.22 21.96
N LEU A 224 -28.54 -35.48 21.41
CA LEU A 224 -29.68 -36.08 22.10
C LEU A 224 -30.32 -37.15 21.19
N THR A 225 -30.38 -38.42 21.63
CA THR A 225 -30.88 -39.55 20.81
C THR A 225 -32.40 -39.65 20.72
N PHE A 226 -33.16 -38.90 21.52
CA PHE A 226 -34.61 -38.84 21.41
C PHE A 226 -35.19 -37.53 21.97
N SER A 227 -36.21 -37.02 21.27
CA SER A 227 -37.06 -35.89 21.63
C SER A 227 -38.40 -36.08 20.93
N ASN A 228 -39.52 -35.70 21.55
CA ASN A 228 -40.84 -35.79 20.90
C ASN A 228 -41.02 -34.77 19.75
N GLU A 229 -40.23 -33.68 19.74
CA GLU A 229 -40.23 -32.68 18.68
C GLU A 229 -38.89 -31.89 18.58
N PRO A 230 -38.67 -31.12 17.49
CA PRO A 230 -37.48 -30.29 17.32
C PRO A 230 -37.38 -29.17 18.37
N GLN A 231 -36.46 -29.32 19.33
CA GLN A 231 -36.15 -28.32 20.35
C GLN A 231 -34.67 -27.93 20.29
N SER A 232 -34.37 -26.65 20.11
CA SER A 232 -33.00 -26.14 20.14
C SER A 232 -32.52 -26.00 21.59
N LYS A 233 -31.56 -26.84 22.00
CA LYS A 233 -30.97 -26.86 23.34
C LYS A 233 -29.52 -26.37 23.29
N LYS A 234 -29.07 -25.62 24.31
CA LYS A 234 -27.68 -25.15 24.42
C LYS A 234 -26.73 -26.37 24.51
N HIS A 235 -25.51 -26.27 23.99
CA HIS A 235 -24.50 -27.35 23.91
C HIS A 235 -24.88 -28.60 23.07
N ILE A 236 -26.16 -28.84 22.77
CA ILE A 236 -26.63 -29.88 21.85
C ILE A 236 -26.55 -29.36 20.41
N HIS A 237 -26.04 -30.18 19.50
CA HIS A 237 -25.83 -29.88 18.09
C HIS A 237 -26.71 -30.74 17.18
N VAL A 238 -26.84 -32.04 17.52
CA VAL A 238 -27.75 -32.99 16.87
C VAL A 238 -28.84 -33.44 17.83
N THR A 239 -30.10 -33.32 17.42
CA THR A 239 -31.26 -33.86 18.14
C THR A 239 -32.04 -34.81 17.24
N PHE A 240 -32.20 -36.06 17.67
CA PHE A 240 -33.12 -37.00 17.04
C PHE A 240 -34.53 -36.77 17.55
N VAL A 241 -35.50 -36.85 16.65
CA VAL A 241 -36.90 -36.47 16.91
C VAL A 241 -37.88 -37.55 16.45
N GLU A 242 -39.06 -37.61 17.09
CA GLU A 242 -40.14 -38.52 16.71
C GLU A 242 -40.55 -38.35 15.22
N LYS A 243 -40.80 -39.46 14.53
CA LYS A 243 -41.19 -39.50 13.12
C LYS A 243 -42.44 -38.64 12.89
N GLY A 244 -42.36 -37.73 11.91
CA GLY A 244 -43.45 -36.80 11.58
C GLY A 244 -43.52 -35.53 12.45
N SER A 245 -42.63 -35.35 13.44
CA SER A 245 -42.58 -34.12 14.25
C SER A 245 -42.02 -32.90 13.50
N ILE A 246 -41.27 -33.09 12.41
CA ILE A 246 -40.64 -32.02 11.61
C ILE A 246 -41.68 -31.36 10.68
N ARG A 247 -42.42 -30.38 11.20
CA ARG A 247 -43.48 -29.67 10.46
C ARG A 247 -42.90 -28.66 9.45
N PRO A 248 -43.35 -28.64 8.17
CA PRO A 248 -43.00 -27.60 7.21
C PRO A 248 -43.43 -26.20 7.71
N GLY A 249 -42.57 -25.19 7.55
CA GLY A 249 -42.89 -23.80 7.90
C GLY A 249 -43.09 -23.53 9.39
N GLY A 250 -42.74 -24.47 10.28
CA GLY A 250 -42.65 -24.21 11.70
C GLY A 250 -41.47 -23.27 11.98
N GLY A 251 -41.72 -22.05 12.44
CA GLY A 251 -40.75 -20.94 12.52
C GLY A 251 -39.50 -21.12 13.41
N HIS A 252 -39.24 -22.34 13.88
CA HIS A 252 -37.96 -22.75 14.49
C HIS A 252 -37.03 -23.47 13.49
N SER A 253 -37.50 -23.80 12.28
CA SER A 253 -36.86 -24.79 11.40
C SER A 253 -36.18 -24.22 10.13
N ASP A 254 -36.58 -23.03 9.65
CA ASP A 254 -36.21 -22.50 8.33
C ASP A 254 -34.72 -22.17 8.12
N LYS A 255 -33.88 -22.33 9.16
CA LYS A 255 -32.42 -22.07 9.09
C LYS A 255 -31.56 -23.26 9.55
N ASP A 256 -32.12 -24.16 10.34
CA ASP A 256 -31.44 -25.34 10.86
C ASP A 256 -31.43 -26.48 9.83
N PHE A 257 -30.48 -27.41 9.95
CA PHE A 257 -30.36 -28.56 9.06
C PHE A 257 -31.41 -29.60 9.45
N LEU A 258 -32.27 -30.00 8.49
CA LEU A 258 -33.36 -30.94 8.74
C LEU A 258 -33.17 -32.19 7.88
N PHE A 259 -33.29 -33.35 8.51
CA PHE A 259 -33.21 -34.66 7.88
C PHE A 259 -34.43 -35.47 8.30
N ASP A 260 -35.34 -35.76 7.37
CA ASP A 260 -36.57 -36.49 7.63
C ASP A 260 -36.66 -37.69 6.68
N PHE A 261 -36.06 -38.80 7.11
CA PHE A 261 -35.85 -39.99 6.28
C PHE A 261 -37.19 -40.59 5.84
N ALA A 262 -38.18 -40.57 6.73
CA ALA A 262 -39.54 -41.07 6.46
C ALA A 262 -40.29 -40.30 5.35
N LEU A 263 -39.85 -39.10 5.00
CA LEU A 263 -40.35 -38.31 3.87
C LEU A 263 -39.30 -38.08 2.77
N GLY A 264 -38.14 -38.76 2.84
CA GLY A 264 -37.02 -38.57 1.91
C GLY A 264 -36.48 -37.13 1.84
N ARG A 265 -36.68 -36.33 2.90
CA ARG A 265 -36.58 -34.87 2.86
C ARG A 265 -35.36 -34.36 3.62
N VAL A 266 -34.45 -33.71 2.90
CA VAL A 266 -33.31 -32.96 3.48
C VAL A 266 -33.52 -31.46 3.21
N GLN A 267 -33.31 -30.60 4.20
CA GLN A 267 -33.47 -29.15 4.06
C GLN A 267 -32.29 -28.37 4.67
N ASN A 268 -31.99 -27.21 4.09
CA ASN A 268 -30.93 -26.27 4.47
C ASN A 268 -29.48 -26.78 4.40
N VAL A 269 -29.26 -27.95 3.80
CA VAL A 269 -27.94 -28.53 3.50
C VAL A 269 -27.54 -28.18 2.06
N ASP A 270 -26.79 -27.09 1.89
CA ASP A 270 -26.14 -26.75 0.63
C ASP A 270 -24.74 -27.39 0.59
N LEU A 271 -24.67 -28.61 0.08
CA LEU A 271 -23.43 -29.32 -0.23
C LEU A 271 -23.25 -29.27 -1.76
N GLN A 272 -22.40 -28.35 -2.22
CA GLN A 272 -22.19 -28.06 -3.64
C GLN A 272 -21.57 -29.25 -4.38
N ASP A 273 -21.98 -29.50 -5.62
CA ASP A 273 -21.41 -30.57 -6.43
C ASP A 273 -19.91 -30.34 -6.72
N GLY A 274 -19.06 -31.20 -6.15
CA GLY A 274 -17.61 -31.12 -6.25
C GLY A 274 -16.91 -32.21 -5.46
N GLY A 275 -15.57 -32.24 -5.48
CA GLY A 275 -14.78 -33.10 -4.60
C GLY A 275 -14.75 -32.53 -3.18
N HIS A 276 -14.94 -33.39 -2.18
CA HIS A 276 -14.95 -33.03 -0.77
C HIS A 276 -13.99 -33.95 -0.02
N GLU A 277 -12.69 -33.68 -0.11
CA GLU A 277 -11.62 -34.65 0.20
C GLU A 277 -11.83 -35.39 1.52
N TYR A 278 -12.28 -34.69 2.58
CA TYR A 278 -12.55 -35.32 3.86
C TYR A 278 -13.86 -36.13 3.93
N LEU A 279 -14.94 -35.69 3.27
CA LEU A 279 -16.21 -36.42 3.26
C LEU A 279 -16.11 -37.69 2.38
N ASP A 280 -15.33 -37.59 1.30
CA ASP A 280 -14.96 -38.72 0.43
C ASP A 280 -14.11 -39.74 1.21
N PHE A 281 -13.05 -39.27 1.89
CA PHE A 281 -12.21 -40.10 2.77
C PHE A 281 -12.98 -40.73 3.95
N ALA A 282 -13.85 -39.97 4.61
CA ALA A 282 -14.65 -40.46 5.74
C ALA A 282 -15.64 -41.54 5.30
N TRP A 283 -16.22 -41.44 4.09
CA TRP A 283 -17.04 -42.50 3.52
C TRP A 283 -16.20 -43.70 3.06
N GLU A 284 -15.06 -43.47 2.41
CA GLU A 284 -14.12 -44.54 2.01
C GLU A 284 -13.82 -45.44 3.21
N TYR A 285 -13.34 -44.83 4.31
CA TYR A 285 -12.78 -45.48 5.48
C TYR A 285 -13.71 -45.60 6.71
N VAL A 286 -15.03 -45.41 6.58
CA VAL A 286 -15.99 -45.52 7.71
C VAL A 286 -15.90 -46.87 8.45
N ASN A 287 -15.56 -47.95 7.72
CA ASN A 287 -15.35 -49.32 8.23
C ASN A 287 -13.94 -49.56 8.81
N GLU A 288 -13.02 -48.61 8.71
CA GLU A 288 -11.61 -48.74 9.12
C GLU A 288 -11.21 -47.69 10.16
N PRO A 289 -11.68 -47.81 11.43
CA PRO A 289 -11.45 -46.81 12.47
C PRO A 289 -9.99 -46.37 12.61
N ARG A 290 -9.03 -47.31 12.50
CA ARG A 290 -7.59 -47.03 12.61
C ARG A 290 -7.08 -46.00 11.60
N ILE A 291 -7.68 -45.91 10.41
CA ILE A 291 -7.28 -44.95 9.37
C ILE A 291 -7.88 -43.57 9.64
N LEU A 292 -9.13 -43.53 10.15
CA LEU A 292 -9.77 -42.30 10.63
C LEU A 292 -9.03 -41.75 11.86
N ASP A 293 -8.75 -42.58 12.85
CA ASP A 293 -8.04 -42.21 14.08
C ASP A 293 -6.63 -41.66 13.76
N ALA A 294 -5.88 -42.31 12.86
CA ALA A 294 -4.56 -41.84 12.43
C ALA A 294 -4.59 -40.51 11.64
N PHE A 295 -5.70 -40.22 10.93
CA PHE A 295 -5.94 -38.91 10.35
C PHE A 295 -6.31 -37.87 11.43
N HIS A 296 -7.16 -38.23 12.40
CA HIS A 296 -7.54 -37.35 13.50
C HIS A 296 -6.34 -36.99 14.39
N GLU A 297 -5.40 -37.91 14.60
CA GLU A 297 -4.12 -37.64 15.26
C GLU A 297 -3.22 -36.68 14.46
N PHE A 298 -3.18 -36.79 13.12
CA PHE A 298 -2.49 -35.81 12.27
C PHE A 298 -3.12 -34.40 12.40
N CYS A 299 -4.44 -34.30 12.42
CA CYS A 299 -5.12 -33.02 12.64
C CYS A 299 -4.80 -32.41 14.00
N GLU A 300 -4.82 -33.20 15.10
CA GLU A 300 -4.43 -32.72 16.43
C GLU A 300 -2.99 -32.18 16.45
N GLU A 301 -2.06 -32.89 15.80
CA GLU A 301 -0.66 -32.49 15.74
C GLU A 301 -0.51 -31.17 14.99
N VAL A 302 -1.05 -31.06 13.78
CA VAL A 302 -0.94 -29.84 12.95
C VAL A 302 -1.68 -28.65 13.57
N LEU A 303 -2.85 -28.86 14.16
CA LEU A 303 -3.67 -27.82 14.79
C LEU A 303 -3.25 -27.52 16.24
N THR A 304 -2.10 -28.01 16.73
CA THR A 304 -1.61 -27.69 18.08
C THR A 304 -1.26 -26.20 18.19
N GLY A 305 -2.18 -25.43 18.79
CA GLY A 305 -2.13 -23.97 18.89
C GLY A 305 -3.07 -23.23 17.93
N ALA A 306 -3.95 -23.93 17.20
CA ALA A 306 -5.01 -23.30 16.43
C ALA A 306 -6.00 -22.54 17.34
N ASP A 307 -6.62 -21.49 16.81
CA ASP A 307 -7.82 -20.93 17.42
C ASP A 307 -9.07 -21.75 17.06
N HIS A 308 -10.17 -21.47 17.75
CA HIS A 308 -11.44 -22.18 17.60
C HIS A 308 -12.11 -21.96 16.23
N ALA A 309 -11.87 -20.83 15.56
CA ALA A 309 -12.43 -20.53 14.26
C ALA A 309 -11.71 -21.30 13.13
N LEU A 310 -10.40 -21.50 13.24
CA LEU A 310 -9.64 -22.41 12.38
C LEU A 310 -10.00 -23.87 12.69
N ALA A 311 -9.98 -24.26 13.97
CA ALA A 311 -10.09 -25.67 14.36
C ALA A 311 -11.50 -26.28 14.19
N LEU A 312 -12.56 -25.48 14.14
CA LEU A 312 -13.91 -25.96 13.81
C LEU A 312 -14.33 -25.74 12.34
N ASN A 313 -13.49 -25.16 11.50
CA ASN A 313 -13.84 -24.97 10.09
C ASN A 313 -13.74 -26.28 9.31
N ILE A 314 -14.84 -26.71 8.66
CA ILE A 314 -14.86 -27.91 7.82
C ILE A 314 -13.81 -27.86 6.69
N ARG A 315 -13.54 -26.67 6.11
CA ARG A 315 -12.53 -26.49 5.07
C ARG A 315 -11.13 -26.90 5.53
N THR A 316 -10.79 -26.65 6.80
CA THR A 316 -9.51 -27.05 7.38
C THR A 316 -9.31 -28.56 7.31
N TYR A 317 -10.37 -29.34 7.53
CA TYR A 317 -10.28 -30.80 7.41
C TYR A 317 -10.21 -31.29 5.96
N TYR A 318 -10.75 -30.56 4.99
CA TYR A 318 -10.58 -30.88 3.57
C TYR A 318 -9.11 -30.69 3.15
N GLU A 319 -8.54 -29.53 3.50
CA GLU A 319 -7.13 -29.21 3.22
C GLU A 319 -6.17 -30.15 3.95
N LEU A 320 -6.39 -30.42 5.24
CA LEU A 320 -5.58 -31.38 6.00
C LEU A 320 -5.75 -32.81 5.48
N CYS A 321 -6.94 -33.22 5.01
CA CYS A 321 -7.13 -34.53 4.39
C CYS A 321 -6.31 -34.67 3.10
N ALA A 322 -6.29 -33.64 2.25
CA ALA A 322 -5.44 -33.63 1.06
C ALA A 322 -3.95 -33.77 1.43
N LEU A 323 -3.46 -32.99 2.39
CA LEU A 323 -2.07 -33.06 2.87
C LEU A 323 -1.73 -34.43 3.48
N TYR A 324 -2.63 -35.02 4.28
CA TYR A 324 -2.45 -36.34 4.87
C TYR A 324 -2.39 -37.45 3.81
N LEU A 325 -3.29 -37.44 2.82
CA LEU A 325 -3.29 -38.45 1.76
C LEU A 325 -2.02 -38.40 0.90
N ILE A 326 -1.46 -37.21 0.69
CA ILE A 326 -0.14 -37.03 0.05
C ILE A 326 0.99 -37.53 0.96
N GLU A 327 0.95 -37.26 2.27
CA GLU A 327 1.88 -37.84 3.25
C GLU A 327 1.87 -39.39 3.21
N LYS A 328 0.70 -40.00 2.94
CA LYS A 328 0.53 -41.46 2.74
C LYS A 328 0.76 -41.94 1.30
N GLY A 329 1.27 -41.09 0.41
CA GLY A 329 1.71 -41.47 -0.94
C GLY A 329 0.64 -41.49 -2.02
N ARG A 330 -0.58 -40.95 -1.79
CA ARG A 330 -1.57 -40.73 -2.88
C ARG A 330 -1.18 -39.49 -3.70
N THR A 331 -0.17 -39.61 -4.54
CA THR A 331 0.36 -38.51 -5.37
C THR A 331 -0.68 -37.91 -6.31
N SER A 332 -1.68 -38.69 -6.76
CA SER A 332 -2.80 -38.23 -7.59
C SER A 332 -3.58 -37.06 -6.98
N VAL A 333 -3.65 -36.97 -5.64
CA VAL A 333 -4.25 -35.82 -4.94
C VAL A 333 -3.44 -34.55 -5.22
N TYR A 334 -2.11 -34.63 -5.13
CA TYR A 334 -1.20 -33.53 -5.48
C TYR A 334 -1.27 -33.18 -6.97
N GLU A 335 -1.16 -34.19 -7.84
CA GLU A 335 -1.18 -34.02 -9.30
C GLU A 335 -2.43 -33.29 -9.79
N SER A 336 -3.59 -33.53 -9.16
CA SER A 336 -4.86 -32.90 -9.52
C SER A 336 -4.97 -31.41 -9.15
N LYS A 337 -4.23 -30.94 -8.13
CA LYS A 337 -4.41 -29.62 -7.50
C LYS A 337 -3.09 -29.00 -6.99
N ARG A 338 -1.96 -29.18 -7.70
CA ARG A 338 -0.59 -28.82 -7.27
C ARG A 338 -0.50 -27.46 -6.54
N ALA A 339 -0.92 -26.39 -7.20
CA ALA A 339 -0.91 -25.04 -6.62
C ALA A 339 -1.76 -24.90 -5.36
N GLY A 340 -2.95 -25.51 -5.32
CA GLY A 340 -3.84 -25.49 -4.16
C GLY A 340 -3.25 -26.23 -2.95
N VAL A 341 -2.52 -27.31 -3.19
CA VAL A 341 -1.78 -28.02 -2.13
C VAL A 341 -0.64 -27.16 -1.57
N TRP A 342 0.15 -26.50 -2.44
CA TRP A 342 1.18 -25.55 -1.99
C TRP A 342 0.58 -24.38 -1.22
N GLN A 343 -0.55 -23.82 -1.68
CA GLN A 343 -1.26 -22.74 -0.99
C GLN A 343 -1.73 -23.18 0.40
N ALA A 344 -2.32 -24.37 0.52
CA ALA A 344 -2.75 -24.92 1.81
C ALA A 344 -1.54 -25.17 2.73
N LEU A 345 -0.49 -25.79 2.23
CA LEU A 345 0.72 -26.06 3.01
C LEU A 345 1.38 -24.76 3.52
N ASN A 346 1.45 -23.74 2.67
CA ASN A 346 1.93 -22.40 3.03
C ASN A 346 1.06 -21.73 4.10
N SER A 347 -0.26 -21.93 4.11
CA SER A 347 -1.14 -21.31 5.11
C SER A 347 -0.90 -21.88 6.51
N TYR A 348 -0.82 -23.20 6.66
CA TYR A 348 -0.51 -23.85 7.94
C TYR A 348 0.93 -23.61 8.40
N LEU A 349 1.91 -23.65 7.48
CA LEU A 349 3.30 -23.31 7.81
C LEU A 349 3.46 -21.81 8.17
N GLY A 350 2.66 -20.92 7.57
CA GLY A 350 2.68 -19.48 7.83
C GLY A 350 1.92 -19.07 9.11
N HIS A 351 0.93 -19.86 9.56
CA HIS A 351 0.07 -19.49 10.68
C HIS A 351 0.87 -19.31 11.98
N SER A 352 0.85 -18.12 12.58
CA SER A 352 1.73 -17.76 13.71
C SER A 352 1.44 -18.54 14.99
N SER A 353 0.19 -18.94 15.23
CA SER A 353 -0.21 -19.67 16.44
C SER A 353 0.10 -21.17 16.41
N LEU A 354 0.34 -21.76 15.24
CA LEU A 354 0.58 -23.20 15.10
C LEU A 354 2.01 -23.55 15.54
N THR A 355 2.13 -24.36 16.58
CA THR A 355 3.41 -24.64 17.25
C THR A 355 4.14 -25.86 16.68
N ARG A 356 3.42 -26.81 16.07
CA ARG A 356 3.97 -28.09 15.56
C ARG A 356 3.93 -28.14 14.04
N LYS A 357 5.01 -27.69 13.41
CA LYS A 357 5.14 -27.61 11.95
C LYS A 357 6.01 -28.70 11.31
N LYS A 358 6.59 -29.62 12.10
CA LYS A 358 7.61 -30.57 11.63
C LYS A 358 7.13 -31.41 10.43
N ARG A 359 6.01 -32.12 10.54
CA ARG A 359 5.48 -32.98 9.47
C ARG A 359 5.08 -32.20 8.21
N LEU A 360 4.65 -30.96 8.37
CA LEU A 360 4.37 -30.07 7.23
C LEU A 360 5.67 -29.66 6.50
N ILE A 361 6.78 -29.48 7.21
CA ILE A 361 8.09 -29.24 6.58
C ILE A 361 8.60 -30.52 5.89
N GLU A 362 8.46 -31.69 6.53
CA GLU A 362 8.79 -32.99 5.92
C GLU A 362 7.95 -33.26 4.65
N LEU A 363 6.69 -32.80 4.61
CA LEU A 363 5.82 -32.80 3.43
C LEU A 363 6.24 -31.75 2.39
N GLN A 364 6.70 -30.56 2.79
CA GLN A 364 7.26 -29.55 1.88
C GLN A 364 8.51 -30.08 1.15
N GLU A 365 9.39 -30.78 1.86
CA GLU A 365 10.52 -31.48 1.23
C GLU A 365 10.05 -32.57 0.25
N MET A 366 8.97 -33.29 0.56
CA MET A 366 8.41 -34.31 -0.33
C MET A 366 7.90 -33.69 -1.63
N LEU A 367 7.09 -32.62 -1.55
CA LEU A 367 6.57 -31.92 -2.72
C LEU A 367 7.71 -31.33 -3.57
N MET A 368 8.75 -30.78 -2.94
CA MET A 368 9.95 -30.29 -3.65
C MET A 368 10.65 -31.42 -4.43
N ARG A 369 10.78 -32.62 -3.86
CA ARG A 369 11.35 -33.79 -4.56
C ARG A 369 10.50 -34.21 -5.77
N ILE A 370 9.17 -34.24 -5.62
CA ILE A 370 8.23 -34.57 -6.71
C ILE A 370 8.37 -33.56 -7.87
N GLU A 371 8.46 -32.26 -7.57
CA GLU A 371 8.63 -31.25 -8.62
C GLU A 371 10.01 -31.31 -9.29
N VAL A 372 11.09 -31.60 -8.55
CA VAL A 372 12.43 -31.83 -9.13
C VAL A 372 12.43 -33.04 -10.07
N GLU A 373 11.69 -34.10 -9.76
CA GLU A 373 11.55 -35.30 -10.61
C GLU A 373 10.68 -35.04 -11.86
N ALA A 374 9.56 -34.31 -11.71
CA ALA A 374 8.72 -33.86 -12.82
C ALA A 374 9.51 -32.93 -13.77
N LEU A 375 10.24 -31.95 -13.21
CA LEU A 375 11.12 -31.06 -13.94
C LEU A 375 12.21 -31.84 -14.69
N SER A 376 12.85 -32.82 -14.03
CA SER A 376 13.82 -33.72 -14.67
C SER A 376 13.23 -34.40 -15.90
N SER A 377 12.01 -34.93 -15.75
CA SER A 377 11.16 -35.57 -16.78
C SER A 377 10.61 -34.62 -17.86
N LYS A 378 11.06 -33.36 -17.88
CA LYS A 378 10.69 -32.28 -18.83
C LYS A 378 9.26 -31.74 -18.67
N GLN A 379 8.60 -31.98 -17.55
CA GLN A 379 7.35 -31.30 -17.20
C GLN A 379 7.69 -30.01 -16.45
N LEU A 380 7.21 -28.85 -16.92
CA LEU A 380 7.31 -27.60 -16.17
C LEU A 380 6.07 -27.47 -15.26
N PRO A 381 6.21 -26.97 -14.01
CA PRO A 381 5.04 -26.61 -13.19
C PRO A 381 4.30 -25.43 -13.81
N ASP A 382 3.00 -25.28 -13.54
CA ASP A 382 2.24 -24.10 -13.96
C ASP A 382 2.65 -22.83 -13.18
N GLY A 383 2.30 -21.65 -13.71
CA GLY A 383 2.68 -20.36 -13.14
C GLY A 383 2.14 -20.12 -11.72
N GLU A 384 0.96 -20.62 -11.39
CA GLU A 384 0.39 -20.48 -10.04
C GLU A 384 1.08 -21.43 -9.06
N THR A 385 1.44 -22.66 -9.46
CA THR A 385 2.30 -23.55 -8.67
C THR A 385 3.65 -22.89 -8.39
N ILE A 386 4.32 -22.31 -9.40
CA ILE A 386 5.58 -21.56 -9.20
C ILE A 386 5.39 -20.39 -8.22
N LYS A 387 4.31 -19.61 -8.36
CA LYS A 387 3.96 -18.51 -7.45
C LYS A 387 3.79 -18.97 -6.00
N GLN A 388 3.12 -20.10 -5.76
CA GLN A 388 2.97 -20.67 -4.41
C GLN A 388 4.30 -21.24 -3.88
N MET A 389 5.14 -21.84 -4.72
CA MET A 389 6.49 -22.26 -4.33
C MET A 389 7.38 -21.06 -3.94
N ILE A 390 7.30 -19.93 -4.66
CA ILE A 390 8.01 -18.68 -4.33
C ILE A 390 7.54 -18.07 -3.01
N GLU A 391 6.24 -18.13 -2.70
CA GLU A 391 5.70 -17.67 -1.41
C GLU A 391 6.21 -18.55 -0.24
N SER A 392 6.41 -19.85 -0.48
CA SER A 392 6.92 -20.79 0.54
C SER A 392 8.29 -20.41 1.12
N TYR A 393 9.11 -19.65 0.37
CA TYR A 393 10.39 -19.09 0.83
C TYR A 393 10.23 -18.14 2.02
N ARG A 394 9.16 -17.33 2.04
CA ARG A 394 8.90 -16.32 3.07
C ARG A 394 8.47 -16.98 4.38
N VAL A 395 7.72 -18.08 4.23
CA VAL A 395 7.13 -18.90 5.29
C VAL A 395 8.15 -19.85 5.92
N THR A 396 8.88 -20.63 5.12
CA THR A 396 9.83 -21.63 5.63
C THR A 396 11.25 -21.07 5.66
N ARG A 397 11.66 -20.63 6.86
CA ARG A 397 12.98 -20.05 7.16
C ARG A 397 14.09 -21.10 7.39
N GLN A 398 14.05 -22.22 6.68
CA GLN A 398 15.12 -23.21 6.69
C GLN A 398 16.04 -23.01 5.48
N GLU A 399 17.29 -22.62 5.74
CA GLU A 399 18.29 -22.28 4.71
C GLU A 399 18.43 -23.35 3.62
N ARG A 400 18.41 -24.64 4.00
CA ARG A 400 18.47 -25.75 3.05
C ARG A 400 17.30 -25.74 2.05
N LEU A 401 16.06 -25.65 2.54
CA LEU A 401 14.87 -25.62 1.70
C LEU A 401 14.83 -24.36 0.82
N GLN A 402 15.30 -23.23 1.34
CA GLN A 402 15.44 -21.99 0.58
C GLN A 402 16.48 -22.13 -0.55
N MET A 403 17.63 -22.77 -0.30
CA MET A 403 18.65 -23.08 -1.31
C MET A 403 18.17 -24.08 -2.37
N ASP A 404 17.47 -25.13 -1.95
CA ASP A 404 16.95 -26.16 -2.87
C ASP A 404 15.81 -25.60 -3.75
N LEU A 405 14.97 -24.70 -3.22
CA LEU A 405 14.01 -23.90 -3.99
C LEU A 405 14.69 -22.94 -4.99
N ILE A 406 15.76 -22.24 -4.59
CA ILE A 406 16.50 -21.33 -5.50
C ILE A 406 17.13 -22.11 -6.66
N ARG A 407 17.72 -23.29 -6.40
CA ARG A 407 18.22 -24.20 -7.44
C ARG A 407 17.11 -24.61 -8.40
N PHE A 408 16.00 -25.10 -7.86
CA PHE A 408 14.83 -25.50 -8.65
C PHE A 408 14.32 -24.37 -9.55
N LEU A 409 14.21 -23.15 -9.04
CA LEU A 409 13.75 -21.99 -9.82
C LEU A 409 14.72 -21.59 -10.95
N MET A 410 16.03 -21.71 -10.73
CA MET A 410 17.02 -21.54 -11.81
C MET A 410 16.91 -22.64 -12.87
N ASP A 411 16.71 -23.90 -12.47
CA ASP A 411 16.55 -25.02 -13.39
C ASP A 411 15.24 -24.92 -14.20
N VAL A 412 14.14 -24.46 -13.58
CA VAL A 412 12.87 -24.13 -14.26
C VAL A 412 13.10 -23.07 -15.34
N LEU A 413 13.77 -21.96 -15.01
CA LEU A 413 14.07 -20.88 -15.96
C LEU A 413 14.96 -21.38 -17.12
N MET A 414 16.05 -22.10 -16.82
CA MET A 414 16.95 -22.66 -17.83
C MET A 414 16.23 -23.63 -18.77
N LYS A 415 15.37 -24.50 -18.23
CA LYS A 415 14.63 -25.50 -19.01
C LYS A 415 13.51 -24.87 -19.84
N ALA A 416 12.82 -23.86 -19.31
CA ALA A 416 11.84 -23.07 -20.06
C ALA A 416 12.48 -22.26 -21.19
N LYS A 417 13.63 -21.61 -20.96
CA LYS A 417 14.41 -20.92 -22.00
C LYS A 417 14.91 -21.88 -23.08
N THR A 418 15.45 -23.04 -22.69
CA THR A 418 15.88 -24.09 -23.64
C THR A 418 14.71 -24.60 -24.48
N SER A 419 13.51 -24.65 -23.89
CA SER A 419 12.26 -25.03 -24.55
C SER A 419 11.55 -23.87 -25.28
N ARG A 420 12.17 -22.68 -25.35
CA ARG A 420 11.67 -21.46 -26.01
C ARG A 420 10.30 -20.96 -25.50
N GLN A 421 9.97 -21.19 -24.23
CA GLN A 421 8.69 -20.79 -23.62
C GLN A 421 8.74 -19.37 -23.05
N SER A 422 8.99 -18.36 -23.88
CA SER A 422 9.28 -16.99 -23.44
C SER A 422 8.16 -16.34 -22.60
N SER A 423 6.89 -16.65 -22.85
CA SER A 423 5.75 -16.16 -22.05
C SER A 423 5.81 -16.66 -20.60
N TYR A 424 6.04 -17.96 -20.42
CA TYR A 424 6.20 -18.58 -19.10
C TYR A 424 7.47 -18.08 -18.39
N VAL A 425 8.58 -17.90 -19.11
CA VAL A 425 9.81 -17.30 -18.55
C VAL A 425 9.52 -15.90 -17.98
N ALA A 426 8.79 -15.05 -18.72
CA ALA A 426 8.40 -13.71 -18.25
C ALA A 426 7.44 -13.75 -17.05
N GLU A 427 6.51 -14.71 -17.01
CA GLU A 427 5.61 -14.95 -15.87
C GLU A 427 6.39 -15.36 -14.61
N VAL A 428 7.31 -16.32 -14.71
CA VAL A 428 8.18 -16.75 -13.61
C VAL A 428 9.02 -15.58 -13.09
N TYR A 429 9.67 -14.80 -13.97
CA TYR A 429 10.44 -13.62 -13.54
C TYR A 429 9.59 -12.53 -12.89
N LYS A 430 8.33 -12.34 -13.31
CA LYS A 430 7.39 -11.42 -12.67
C LYS A 430 7.05 -11.86 -11.23
N HIS A 431 6.86 -13.17 -11.00
CA HIS A 431 6.67 -13.70 -9.64
C HIS A 431 7.94 -13.60 -8.79
N LEU A 432 9.10 -13.95 -9.35
CA LEU A 432 10.39 -13.85 -8.66
C LEU A 432 10.70 -12.41 -8.23
N SER A 433 10.66 -11.45 -9.15
CA SER A 433 10.98 -10.04 -8.87
C SER A 433 9.98 -9.33 -7.93
N SER A 434 8.80 -9.93 -7.69
CA SER A 434 7.88 -9.49 -6.64
C SER A 434 8.37 -9.84 -5.23
N ASN A 435 9.23 -10.86 -5.08
CA ASN A 435 9.87 -11.25 -3.82
C ASN A 435 11.36 -10.86 -3.85
N ARG A 436 11.67 -9.60 -3.52
CA ARG A 436 13.04 -9.05 -3.56
C ARG A 436 14.07 -9.87 -2.77
N GLU A 437 13.68 -10.47 -1.63
CA GLU A 437 14.58 -11.26 -0.79
C GLU A 437 15.07 -12.53 -1.52
N LEU A 438 14.14 -13.31 -2.07
CA LEU A 438 14.46 -14.49 -2.89
C LEU A 438 15.18 -14.10 -4.18
N PHE A 439 14.70 -13.06 -4.88
CA PHE A 439 15.25 -12.65 -6.17
C PHE A 439 16.70 -12.15 -6.06
N GLY A 440 17.02 -11.35 -5.03
CA GLY A 440 18.39 -10.92 -4.76
C GLY A 440 19.31 -12.10 -4.45
N PHE A 441 18.87 -13.06 -3.62
CA PHE A 441 19.68 -14.24 -3.30
C PHE A 441 19.86 -15.20 -4.50
N MET A 442 18.83 -15.35 -5.34
CA MET A 442 18.92 -16.06 -6.61
C MET A 442 19.92 -15.37 -7.56
N MET A 443 19.85 -14.04 -7.72
CA MET A 443 20.79 -13.30 -8.57
C MET A 443 22.23 -13.37 -8.06
N ARG A 444 22.45 -13.29 -6.75
CA ARG A 444 23.77 -13.55 -6.13
C ARG A 444 24.29 -14.96 -6.43
N THR A 445 23.39 -15.94 -6.41
CA THR A 445 23.73 -17.33 -6.76
C THR A 445 24.10 -17.44 -8.24
N ILE A 446 23.36 -16.77 -9.13
CA ILE A 446 23.67 -16.69 -10.57
C ILE A 446 25.05 -16.07 -10.83
N PHE A 447 25.40 -14.96 -10.16
CA PHE A 447 26.73 -14.35 -10.29
C PHE A 447 27.87 -15.25 -9.79
N GLY A 448 27.60 -16.19 -8.88
CA GLY A 448 28.55 -17.23 -8.47
C GLY A 448 28.86 -18.30 -9.53
N TYR A 449 28.07 -18.38 -10.62
CA TYR A 449 28.19 -19.38 -11.67
C TYR A 449 28.19 -18.73 -13.07
N PRO A 450 29.38 -18.43 -13.66
CA PRO A 450 29.49 -17.68 -14.91
C PRO A 450 28.64 -18.21 -16.08
N GLN A 451 28.43 -19.53 -16.16
CA GLN A 451 27.58 -20.16 -17.16
C GLN A 451 26.08 -19.84 -17.04
N LEU A 452 25.63 -19.34 -15.88
CA LEU A 452 24.25 -18.90 -15.64
C LEU A 452 24.06 -17.39 -15.84
N VAL A 453 25.12 -16.58 -15.71
CA VAL A 453 25.05 -15.11 -15.76
C VAL A 453 24.40 -14.62 -17.05
N LYS A 454 24.88 -15.09 -18.21
CA LYS A 454 24.26 -14.71 -19.49
C LYS A 454 22.78 -15.13 -19.61
N PRO A 455 22.43 -16.43 -19.53
CA PRO A 455 21.05 -16.86 -19.77
C PRO A 455 20.06 -16.45 -18.67
N LEU A 456 20.48 -16.25 -17.41
CA LEU A 456 19.56 -15.96 -16.30
C LEU A 456 19.60 -14.51 -15.78
N PHE A 457 20.67 -13.75 -16.03
CA PHE A 457 20.75 -12.32 -15.70
C PHE A 457 20.80 -11.44 -16.95
N GLU A 458 21.80 -11.57 -17.82
CA GLU A 458 22.06 -10.59 -18.89
C GLU A 458 20.91 -10.50 -19.91
N ASP A 459 20.41 -11.64 -20.40
CA ASP A 459 19.25 -11.71 -21.30
C ASP A 459 18.03 -10.99 -20.69
N TYR A 460 17.68 -11.34 -19.44
CA TYR A 460 16.48 -10.85 -18.75
C TYR A 460 16.57 -9.36 -18.41
N MET A 461 17.75 -8.93 -17.97
CA MET A 461 18.06 -7.52 -17.74
C MET A 461 17.96 -6.72 -19.04
N THR A 462 18.47 -7.26 -20.16
CA THR A 462 18.36 -6.63 -21.48
C THR A 462 16.90 -6.48 -21.92
N GLU A 463 16.05 -7.49 -21.69
CA GLU A 463 14.60 -7.41 -21.95
C GLU A 463 13.91 -6.32 -21.10
N ARG A 464 14.27 -6.19 -19.81
CA ARG A 464 13.75 -5.12 -18.92
C ARG A 464 14.19 -3.73 -19.38
N VAL A 465 15.48 -3.55 -19.62
CA VAL A 465 16.05 -2.26 -20.07
C VAL A 465 15.54 -1.89 -21.47
N ALA A 466 15.22 -2.86 -22.34
CA ALA A 466 14.54 -2.60 -23.60
C ALA A 466 13.14 -2.01 -23.40
N ALA A 467 12.35 -2.54 -22.45
CA ALA A 467 10.97 -2.11 -22.18
C ALA A 467 10.83 -0.70 -21.56
N VAL A 468 11.87 -0.16 -20.92
CA VAL A 468 11.90 1.22 -20.37
C VAL A 468 11.67 2.28 -21.46
N THR A 469 10.80 3.26 -21.24
CA THR A 469 10.48 4.31 -22.23
C THR A 469 10.84 5.74 -21.82
N SER A 470 11.13 6.01 -20.54
CA SER A 470 11.51 7.34 -20.02
C SER A 470 12.74 7.30 -19.12
N LEU A 471 13.39 8.45 -18.91
CA LEU A 471 14.55 8.58 -18.03
C LEU A 471 14.22 8.22 -16.57
N ASP A 472 13.10 8.71 -16.05
CA ASP A 472 12.58 8.37 -14.70
C ASP A 472 12.44 6.85 -14.48
N GLN A 473 11.89 6.12 -15.46
CA GLN A 473 11.81 4.66 -15.41
C GLN A 473 13.19 4.00 -15.41
N MET A 474 14.16 4.55 -16.17
CA MET A 474 15.52 4.04 -16.23
C MET A 474 16.26 4.21 -14.90
N LEU A 475 16.10 5.37 -14.25
CA LEU A 475 16.66 5.63 -12.93
C LEU A 475 16.03 4.70 -11.86
N LYS A 476 14.72 4.42 -11.95
CA LYS A 476 14.05 3.44 -11.08
C LYS A 476 14.55 2.02 -11.29
N GLU A 477 14.82 1.62 -12.53
CA GLU A 477 15.40 0.30 -12.85
C GLU A 477 16.84 0.17 -12.31
N ILE A 478 17.68 1.20 -12.48
CA ILE A 478 19.04 1.23 -11.90
C ILE A 478 18.97 1.09 -10.38
N ARG A 479 18.12 1.89 -9.71
CA ARG A 479 17.95 1.83 -8.25
C ARG A 479 17.46 0.46 -7.79
N PHE A 480 16.52 -0.18 -8.51
CA PHE A 480 16.08 -1.54 -8.21
C PHE A 480 17.24 -2.55 -8.20
N TRP A 481 18.14 -2.49 -9.17
CA TRP A 481 19.31 -3.39 -9.20
C TRP A 481 20.31 -3.09 -8.08
N THR A 482 20.61 -1.82 -7.80
CA THR A 482 21.53 -1.46 -6.70
C THR A 482 20.97 -1.87 -5.33
N GLU A 483 19.66 -1.74 -5.12
CA GLU A 483 18.99 -2.18 -3.88
C GLU A 483 18.90 -3.70 -3.73
N THR A 484 18.86 -4.46 -4.84
CA THR A 484 18.47 -5.88 -4.81
C THR A 484 19.64 -6.86 -5.04
N GLU A 485 20.59 -6.55 -5.92
CA GLU A 485 21.87 -7.26 -5.99
C GLU A 485 22.98 -6.36 -6.58
N PRO A 486 23.78 -5.68 -5.73
CA PRO A 486 24.81 -4.72 -6.16
C PRO A 486 25.86 -5.26 -7.14
N GLN A 487 26.07 -6.58 -7.22
CA GLN A 487 27.00 -7.17 -8.21
C GLN A 487 26.58 -6.90 -9.66
N ALA A 488 25.30 -6.60 -9.93
CA ALA A 488 24.83 -6.16 -11.25
C ALA A 488 25.62 -4.94 -11.78
N MET A 489 25.97 -3.99 -10.90
CA MET A 489 26.75 -2.78 -11.23
C MET A 489 28.20 -3.06 -11.67
N ARG A 490 28.65 -4.32 -11.61
CA ARG A 490 29.99 -4.78 -12.04
C ARG A 490 29.95 -5.67 -13.27
N ASN A 491 28.77 -5.99 -13.81
CA ASN A 491 28.65 -6.76 -15.04
C ASN A 491 28.78 -5.83 -16.26
N ALA A 492 29.72 -6.12 -17.16
CA ALA A 492 29.98 -5.25 -18.32
C ALA A 492 28.80 -5.11 -19.28
N VAL A 493 27.95 -6.15 -19.41
CA VAL A 493 26.74 -6.09 -20.24
C VAL A 493 25.68 -5.20 -19.60
N PHE A 494 25.54 -5.22 -18.27
CA PHE A 494 24.72 -4.27 -17.52
C PHE A 494 25.18 -2.84 -17.81
N VAL A 495 26.44 -2.51 -17.49
CA VAL A 495 26.99 -1.15 -17.63
C VAL A 495 26.81 -0.61 -19.05
N ALA A 496 27.20 -1.39 -20.08
CA ALA A 496 27.06 -0.97 -21.46
C ALA A 496 25.58 -0.75 -21.86
N THR A 497 24.69 -1.69 -21.51
CA THR A 497 23.28 -1.63 -21.91
C THR A 497 22.53 -0.52 -21.19
N THR A 498 22.81 -0.27 -19.91
CA THR A 498 22.16 0.79 -19.14
C THR A 498 22.67 2.17 -19.52
N THR A 499 23.99 2.35 -19.70
CA THR A 499 24.57 3.62 -20.16
C THR A 499 24.06 3.98 -21.55
N GLU A 500 24.07 3.05 -22.52
CA GLU A 500 23.54 3.33 -23.86
C GLU A 500 22.05 3.72 -23.82
N LYS A 501 21.25 3.06 -22.96
CA LYS A 501 19.84 3.40 -22.76
C LYS A 501 19.65 4.78 -22.14
N VAL A 502 20.42 5.13 -21.10
CA VAL A 502 20.36 6.46 -20.44
C VAL A 502 20.70 7.56 -21.44
N LEU A 503 21.81 7.44 -22.18
CA LEU A 503 22.22 8.43 -23.19
C LEU A 503 21.17 8.58 -24.31
N ARG A 504 20.59 7.46 -24.79
CA ARG A 504 19.55 7.45 -25.82
C ARG A 504 18.23 8.08 -25.35
N LEU A 505 17.93 8.03 -24.05
CA LEU A 505 16.78 8.70 -23.44
C LEU A 505 17.08 10.19 -23.19
N PHE A 506 18.21 10.51 -22.57
CA PHE A 506 18.73 11.86 -22.35
C PHE A 506 18.76 12.70 -23.63
N ALA A 507 19.18 12.12 -24.76
CA ALA A 507 19.19 12.78 -26.06
C ALA A 507 17.81 13.34 -26.48
N ARG A 508 16.71 12.73 -26.01
CA ARG A 508 15.32 13.11 -26.30
C ARG A 508 14.76 14.17 -25.35
N GLU A 509 15.39 14.40 -24.20
CA GLU A 509 14.91 15.36 -23.21
C GLU A 509 14.98 16.79 -23.73
N ARG A 510 13.99 17.61 -23.40
CA ARG A 510 13.93 19.01 -23.87
C ARG A 510 14.94 19.90 -23.15
N GLN A 511 15.06 19.75 -21.83
CA GLN A 511 15.97 20.53 -21.00
C GLN A 511 17.19 19.68 -20.62
N LYS A 512 18.24 19.72 -21.45
CA LYS A 512 19.41 18.85 -21.31
C LYS A 512 20.14 19.04 -19.99
N LEU A 513 20.42 20.28 -19.57
CA LEU A 513 21.12 20.54 -18.31
C LEU A 513 20.32 20.07 -17.09
N ALA A 514 19.03 20.41 -17.01
CA ALA A 514 18.15 19.95 -15.93
C ALA A 514 18.05 18.42 -15.85
N ALA A 515 18.00 17.73 -16.99
CA ALA A 515 18.04 16.27 -17.05
C ALA A 515 19.39 15.70 -16.55
N ALA A 516 20.52 16.33 -16.90
CA ALA A 516 21.84 15.91 -16.43
C ALA A 516 21.97 16.08 -14.90
N ILE A 517 21.61 17.25 -14.37
CA ILE A 517 21.57 17.54 -12.91
C ILE A 517 20.73 16.49 -12.17
N THR A 518 19.57 16.11 -12.72
CA THR A 518 18.70 15.09 -12.14
C THR A 518 19.37 13.71 -12.07
N ILE A 519 20.23 13.36 -13.04
CA ILE A 519 20.98 12.09 -13.05
C ILE A 519 22.16 12.14 -12.06
N HIS A 520 22.90 13.26 -12.00
CA HIS A 520 23.97 13.49 -11.01
C HIS A 520 23.41 13.35 -9.58
N GLN A 521 22.38 14.12 -9.23
CA GLN A 521 21.71 14.06 -7.92
C GLN A 521 21.13 12.67 -7.60
N PHE A 522 20.66 11.94 -8.61
CA PHE A 522 20.23 10.56 -8.43
C PHE A 522 21.39 9.65 -8.00
N PHE A 523 22.58 9.78 -8.59
CA PHE A 523 23.75 8.97 -8.22
C PHE A 523 24.39 9.42 -6.89
N GLU A 524 24.39 10.71 -6.56
CA GLU A 524 24.72 11.20 -5.21
C GLU A 524 23.85 10.52 -4.13
N SER A 525 22.57 10.27 -4.44
CA SER A 525 21.61 9.64 -3.54
C SER A 525 21.68 8.10 -3.45
N ILE A 526 22.69 7.45 -4.04
CA ILE A 526 22.81 5.99 -4.12
C ILE A 526 24.21 5.50 -3.71
N ASP A 527 24.27 4.86 -2.54
CA ASP A 527 25.44 4.11 -2.09
C ASP A 527 25.72 2.87 -2.96
N GLY A 528 26.99 2.46 -2.98
CA GLY A 528 27.44 1.22 -3.64
C GLY A 528 27.60 1.29 -5.17
N ALA A 529 27.03 2.30 -5.84
CA ALA A 529 27.06 2.43 -7.30
C ALA A 529 28.29 3.17 -7.88
N ARG A 530 29.17 3.75 -7.04
CA ARG A 530 30.17 4.76 -7.45
C ARG A 530 30.92 4.47 -8.76
N SER A 531 31.63 3.34 -8.88
CA SER A 531 32.42 3.06 -10.09
C SER A 531 31.60 2.96 -11.39
N TYR A 532 30.32 2.63 -11.30
CA TYR A 532 29.37 2.65 -12.43
C TYR A 532 28.80 4.05 -12.66
N ALA A 533 28.56 4.81 -11.59
CA ALA A 533 28.17 6.21 -11.66
C ALA A 533 29.28 7.05 -12.34
N ASP A 534 30.54 6.89 -11.93
CA ASP A 534 31.69 7.61 -12.47
C ASP A 534 31.80 7.44 -14.00
N GLU A 535 31.70 6.20 -14.50
CA GLU A 535 31.75 5.87 -15.93
C GLU A 535 30.53 6.41 -16.70
N LEU A 536 29.32 6.26 -16.16
CA LEU A 536 28.09 6.72 -16.81
C LEU A 536 27.97 8.25 -16.81
N LEU A 537 28.34 8.93 -15.72
CA LEU A 537 28.31 10.38 -15.61
C LEU A 537 29.34 11.04 -16.53
N ASP A 538 30.53 10.45 -16.70
CA ASP A 538 31.48 10.94 -17.70
C ASP A 538 30.93 10.86 -19.13
N GLU A 539 30.26 9.76 -19.53
CA GLU A 539 29.61 9.69 -20.84
C GLU A 539 28.38 10.61 -20.96
N LEU A 540 27.63 10.81 -19.86
CA LEU A 540 26.53 11.77 -19.77
C LEU A 540 27.02 13.20 -20.01
N ASP A 541 28.10 13.62 -19.35
CA ASP A 541 28.61 14.99 -19.42
C ASP A 541 29.26 15.28 -20.79
N LYS A 542 29.88 14.27 -21.42
CA LYS A 542 30.28 14.33 -22.85
C LYS A 542 29.04 14.53 -23.74
N SER A 543 27.95 13.81 -23.49
CA SER A 543 26.69 13.95 -24.23
C SER A 543 26.01 15.30 -23.97
N LEU A 544 26.10 15.85 -22.75
CA LEU A 544 25.62 17.18 -22.40
C LEU A 544 26.40 18.25 -23.17
N MET A 545 27.73 18.23 -23.12
CA MET A 545 28.60 19.15 -23.86
C MET A 545 28.36 19.10 -25.37
N LYS A 546 28.05 17.92 -25.91
CA LYS A 546 27.69 17.76 -27.32
C LYS A 546 26.31 18.36 -27.64
N LEU A 547 25.29 18.09 -26.81
CA LEU A 547 23.89 18.43 -27.10
C LEU A 547 23.43 19.80 -26.56
N VAL A 548 24.25 20.51 -25.79
CA VAL A 548 23.94 21.86 -25.30
C VAL A 548 24.13 22.92 -26.38
N ALA A 549 23.19 23.87 -26.44
CA ALA A 549 23.21 25.04 -27.31
C ALA A 549 23.62 26.28 -26.49
N LEU A 550 24.91 26.61 -26.51
CA LEU A 550 25.51 27.62 -25.62
C LEU A 550 24.86 29.01 -25.74
N ASP A 551 24.45 29.37 -26.96
CA ASP A 551 23.75 30.61 -27.31
C ASP A 551 22.35 30.74 -26.67
N THR A 552 21.82 29.67 -26.08
CA THR A 552 20.51 29.63 -25.40
C THR A 552 20.60 29.51 -23.88
N LEU A 553 21.80 29.36 -23.30
CA LEU A 553 21.99 29.21 -21.85
C LEU A 553 21.56 30.48 -21.10
N SER A 554 20.84 30.30 -19.99
CA SER A 554 20.61 31.36 -19.01
C SER A 554 21.82 31.56 -18.09
N LYS A 555 21.81 32.63 -17.30
CA LYS A 555 22.86 32.94 -16.31
C LYS A 555 23.04 31.81 -15.29
N ASP A 556 21.93 31.24 -14.81
CA ASP A 556 21.95 30.18 -13.81
C ASP A 556 22.38 28.84 -14.43
N ASP A 557 21.91 28.53 -15.65
CA ASP A 557 22.32 27.33 -16.40
C ASP A 557 23.84 27.35 -16.70
N PHE A 558 24.39 28.51 -17.05
CA PHE A 558 25.82 28.67 -17.29
C PHE A 558 26.65 28.38 -16.03
N GLN A 559 26.25 28.92 -14.88
CA GLN A 559 26.97 28.71 -13.61
C GLN A 559 26.98 27.22 -13.20
N VAL A 560 25.84 26.53 -13.33
CA VAL A 560 25.79 25.09 -13.01
C VAL A 560 26.59 24.25 -14.02
N LEU A 561 26.58 24.61 -15.30
CA LEU A 561 27.39 23.93 -16.32
C LEU A 561 28.90 24.16 -16.12
N ILE A 562 29.33 25.33 -15.63
CA ILE A 562 30.73 25.57 -15.25
C ILE A 562 31.12 24.71 -14.05
N ALA A 563 30.32 24.71 -12.97
CA ALA A 563 30.61 23.89 -11.77
C ALA A 563 30.77 22.39 -12.11
N LEU A 564 29.86 21.84 -12.92
CA LEU A 564 29.93 20.45 -13.41
C LEU A 564 31.20 20.13 -14.23
N LEU A 565 31.82 21.14 -14.86
CA LEU A 565 33.08 20.98 -15.60
C LEU A 565 34.31 21.19 -14.71
N GLU A 566 34.24 22.08 -13.71
CA GLU A 566 35.35 22.33 -12.78
C GLU A 566 35.69 21.12 -11.90
N GLU A 567 34.69 20.28 -11.58
CA GLU A 567 34.89 19.02 -10.86
C GLU A 567 35.56 17.91 -11.71
N LYS A 568 35.69 18.08 -13.04
CA LYS A 568 36.23 17.04 -13.92
C LYS A 568 37.76 17.03 -13.99
N PRO A 569 38.40 15.84 -13.97
CA PRO A 569 39.85 15.71 -14.10
C PRO A 569 40.32 16.08 -15.51
N GLN A 570 41.58 16.52 -15.65
CA GLN A 570 42.16 16.91 -16.96
C GLN A 570 42.07 15.81 -18.04
N SER A 571 42.02 14.54 -17.64
CA SER A 571 41.80 13.40 -18.53
C SER A 571 40.44 13.43 -19.25
N PHE A 572 39.38 13.91 -18.61
CA PHE A 572 38.03 14.02 -19.18
C PHE A 572 38.04 14.85 -20.48
N PHE A 573 38.62 16.05 -20.42
CA PHE A 573 38.74 16.96 -21.56
C PHE A 573 39.59 16.42 -22.71
N GLY A 574 40.48 15.46 -22.42
CA GLY A 574 41.22 14.71 -23.43
C GLY A 574 40.36 13.72 -24.24
N THR A 575 39.16 13.38 -23.76
CA THR A 575 38.23 12.44 -24.42
C THR A 575 37.06 13.11 -25.15
N LEU A 576 36.93 14.44 -25.07
CA LEU A 576 35.92 15.21 -25.80
C LEU A 576 36.18 15.19 -27.31
N ASP A 577 35.11 15.14 -28.10
CA ASP A 577 35.21 15.40 -29.55
C ASP A 577 35.48 16.88 -29.85
N MET A 578 35.88 17.19 -31.09
CA MET A 578 36.33 18.52 -31.49
C MET A 578 35.27 19.62 -31.27
N GLU A 579 33.98 19.29 -31.45
CA GLU A 579 32.87 20.23 -31.24
C GLU A 579 32.68 20.50 -29.74
N SER A 580 32.62 19.44 -28.94
CA SER A 580 32.42 19.52 -27.48
C SER A 580 33.61 20.21 -26.80
N ARG A 581 34.83 19.99 -27.30
CA ARG A 581 36.05 20.68 -26.85
C ARG A 581 36.03 22.16 -27.23
N HIS A 582 35.62 22.52 -28.43
CA HIS A 582 35.47 23.93 -28.83
C HIS A 582 34.45 24.64 -27.93
N LYS A 583 33.29 24.02 -27.67
CA LYS A 583 32.29 24.51 -26.70
C LYS A 583 32.86 24.68 -25.29
N GLN A 584 33.69 23.75 -24.81
CA GLN A 584 34.37 23.85 -23.52
C GLN A 584 35.35 25.04 -23.47
N GLU A 585 36.16 25.23 -24.51
CA GLU A 585 37.04 26.40 -24.60
C GLU A 585 36.26 27.72 -24.65
N MET A 586 35.05 27.71 -25.21
CA MET A 586 34.17 28.89 -25.24
C MET A 586 33.58 29.21 -23.86
N LEU A 587 33.08 28.18 -23.15
CA LEU A 587 32.59 28.29 -21.77
C LEU A 587 33.68 28.84 -20.83
N MET A 588 34.88 28.25 -20.86
CA MET A 588 35.99 28.68 -20.01
C MET A 588 36.49 30.10 -20.34
N ASN A 589 36.40 30.52 -21.60
CA ASN A 589 36.72 31.89 -22.03
C ASN A 589 35.71 32.92 -21.48
N LEU A 590 34.44 32.54 -21.28
CA LEU A 590 33.42 33.37 -20.64
C LEU A 590 33.47 33.32 -19.11
N ALA A 591 33.77 32.16 -18.52
CA ALA A 591 33.96 32.02 -17.07
C ALA A 591 35.10 32.95 -16.60
N LYS A 592 36.24 32.89 -17.30
CA LYS A 592 37.37 33.79 -17.06
C LYS A 592 37.01 35.28 -17.19
N LEU A 593 36.14 35.66 -18.14
CA LEU A 593 35.66 37.05 -18.29
C LEU A 593 34.81 37.49 -17.07
N HIS A 594 34.17 36.55 -16.36
CA HIS A 594 33.40 36.82 -15.16
C HIS A 594 34.30 36.99 -13.91
N GLU A 595 35.44 36.30 -13.86
CA GLU A 595 36.45 36.45 -12.81
C GLU A 595 37.31 37.72 -12.95
N GLU A 596 37.67 38.11 -14.19
CA GLU A 596 38.57 39.22 -14.44
C GLU A 596 37.88 40.59 -14.24
N ARG A 597 38.37 41.37 -13.25
CA ARG A 597 37.87 42.73 -12.95
C ARG A 597 37.98 43.76 -14.08
N ASN A 598 38.74 43.45 -15.14
CA ASN A 598 38.97 44.33 -16.29
C ASN A 598 38.55 43.60 -17.56
N THR A 599 37.43 43.99 -18.17
CA THR A 599 37.04 43.48 -19.49
C THR A 599 38.06 43.90 -20.57
N PRO A 600 38.65 42.96 -21.34
CA PRO A 600 39.61 43.27 -22.42
C PRO A 600 38.94 43.95 -23.62
N HIS A 601 39.74 44.46 -24.58
CA HIS A 601 39.17 45.05 -25.80
C HIS A 601 38.46 43.96 -26.63
N PRO A 602 37.33 44.25 -27.31
CA PRO A 602 36.60 43.23 -28.07
C PRO A 602 37.45 42.50 -29.10
N ALA A 603 38.30 43.21 -29.86
CA ALA A 603 39.22 42.58 -30.81
C ALA A 603 40.31 41.72 -30.14
N GLU A 604 40.67 41.97 -28.88
CA GLU A 604 41.58 41.12 -28.12
C GLU A 604 40.87 39.86 -27.59
N PHE A 605 39.64 40.04 -27.08
CA PHE A 605 38.78 38.95 -26.59
C PHE A 605 38.37 37.97 -27.70
N PHE A 606 38.04 38.51 -28.88
CA PHE A 606 37.58 37.72 -30.02
C PHE A 606 38.70 37.20 -30.94
N ARG A 607 39.96 37.61 -30.72
CA ARG A 607 41.13 37.33 -31.58
C ARG A 607 41.34 35.88 -32.01
N LYS A 608 40.90 34.90 -31.20
CA LYS A 608 41.08 33.46 -31.45
C LYS A 608 39.83 32.73 -31.98
N TRP A 609 38.73 33.45 -32.17
CA TRP A 609 37.43 32.90 -32.54
C TRP A 609 37.07 33.30 -33.98
N ASP A 610 36.39 32.42 -34.72
CA ASP A 610 35.81 32.79 -36.02
C ASP A 610 34.44 33.50 -35.84
N ARG A 611 33.86 33.97 -36.95
CA ARG A 611 32.60 34.72 -36.95
C ARG A 611 31.40 33.96 -36.38
N GLU A 612 31.37 32.63 -36.47
CA GLU A 612 30.29 31.82 -35.92
C GLU A 612 30.47 31.67 -34.40
N ALA A 613 31.69 31.32 -33.95
CA ALA A 613 32.06 31.26 -32.55
C ALA A 613 31.89 32.61 -31.82
N ILE A 614 32.23 33.73 -32.48
CA ILE A 614 31.96 35.10 -31.99
C ILE A 614 30.45 35.30 -31.78
N SER A 615 29.61 34.94 -32.77
CA SER A 615 28.15 35.12 -32.67
C SER A 615 27.49 34.31 -31.54
N VAL A 616 28.11 33.20 -31.14
CA VAL A 616 27.68 32.37 -30.00
C VAL A 616 28.17 32.97 -28.69
N GLN A 617 29.46 33.33 -28.58
CA GLN A 617 30.02 34.06 -27.43
C GLN A 617 29.23 35.34 -27.11
N GLN A 618 28.87 36.12 -28.13
CA GLN A 618 28.09 37.35 -27.97
C GLN A 618 26.70 37.10 -27.39
N ARG A 619 26.02 36.04 -27.83
CA ARG A 619 24.71 35.65 -27.29
C ARG A 619 24.81 35.08 -25.88
N MET A 620 25.86 34.29 -25.58
CA MET A 620 26.17 33.86 -24.21
C MET A 620 26.34 35.09 -23.29
N ILE A 621 27.21 36.05 -23.64
CA ILE A 621 27.41 37.29 -22.87
C ILE A 621 26.08 38.05 -22.71
N GLN A 622 25.30 38.20 -23.78
CA GLN A 622 24.01 38.90 -23.73
C GLN A 622 22.97 38.24 -22.80
N ASN A 623 23.07 36.91 -22.59
CA ASN A 623 22.25 36.17 -21.63
C ASN A 623 22.78 36.27 -20.19
N MET A 624 24.07 36.55 -19.98
CA MET A 624 24.65 36.77 -18.64
C MET A 624 24.36 38.17 -18.09
N LEU A 625 24.14 39.17 -18.96
CA LEU A 625 23.81 40.55 -18.58
C LEU A 625 22.47 40.62 -17.81
N SER A 626 22.47 41.37 -16.71
CA SER A 626 21.30 41.49 -15.83
C SER A 626 20.17 42.31 -16.47
N LYS A 627 18.93 42.04 -16.03
CA LYS A 627 17.71 42.70 -16.50
C LYS A 627 16.87 43.10 -15.28
N PRO A 628 16.91 44.38 -14.84
CA PRO A 628 17.55 45.51 -15.51
C PRO A 628 19.09 45.50 -15.49
N LEU A 629 19.70 46.16 -16.47
CA LEU A 629 21.15 46.28 -16.66
C LEU A 629 21.80 47.17 -15.60
N HIS A 630 22.95 46.75 -15.06
CA HIS A 630 23.71 47.48 -14.05
C HIS A 630 25.01 48.13 -14.59
N ALA A 631 25.59 49.05 -13.81
CA ALA A 631 26.67 49.95 -14.27
C ALA A 631 28.08 49.33 -14.27
N ASP A 632 28.24 48.28 -13.47
CA ASP A 632 29.37 47.35 -13.43
C ASP A 632 29.41 46.42 -14.65
N GLU A 633 28.26 46.14 -15.28
CA GLU A 633 28.14 45.31 -16.48
C GLU A 633 28.42 46.09 -17.79
N PHE A 634 28.49 47.43 -17.73
CA PHE A 634 28.74 48.29 -18.90
C PHE A 634 29.98 47.89 -19.75
N PRO A 635 31.12 47.45 -19.19
CA PRO A 635 32.27 47.00 -19.98
C PRO A 635 32.00 45.77 -20.86
N GLN A 636 31.02 44.94 -20.51
CA GLN A 636 30.67 43.73 -21.27
C GLN A 636 29.73 44.03 -22.44
N VAL A 637 28.92 45.11 -22.37
CA VAL A 637 27.95 45.47 -23.42
C VAL A 637 28.61 45.66 -24.79
N PRO A 638 29.76 46.35 -24.95
CA PRO A 638 30.44 46.45 -26.25
C PRO A 638 30.89 45.12 -26.87
N LEU A 639 31.10 44.05 -26.08
CA LEU A 639 31.44 42.73 -26.62
C LEU A 639 30.27 42.17 -27.45
N VAL A 640 29.04 42.29 -26.93
CA VAL A 640 27.81 41.79 -27.57
C VAL A 640 27.57 42.42 -28.95
N PHE A 641 27.95 43.69 -29.13
CA PHE A 641 27.69 44.47 -30.34
C PHE A 641 28.94 44.74 -31.19
N TYR A 642 30.05 44.05 -30.92
CA TYR A 642 31.24 44.08 -31.77
C TYR A 642 30.98 43.37 -33.12
N ARG A 643 31.58 43.87 -34.20
CA ARG A 643 31.45 43.26 -35.52
C ARG A 643 32.66 43.56 -36.39
N GLU A 644 33.38 42.52 -36.80
CA GLU A 644 34.40 42.64 -37.85
C GLU A 644 33.74 42.86 -39.21
N ASP A 645 34.25 43.83 -39.96
CA ASP A 645 33.83 44.08 -41.33
C ASP A 645 34.47 43.06 -42.31
N HIS A 646 34.31 43.27 -43.62
CA HIS A 646 34.88 42.36 -44.64
C HIS A 646 36.38 42.60 -44.95
N PHE A 647 37.00 43.60 -44.31
CA PHE A 647 38.41 43.95 -44.46
C PHE A 647 39.21 43.80 -43.15
N GLY A 648 38.57 43.33 -42.07
CA GLY A 648 39.19 43.14 -40.75
C GLY A 648 39.33 44.43 -39.94
N GLN A 649 38.50 45.45 -40.21
CA GLN A 649 38.44 46.66 -39.38
C GLN A 649 37.46 46.47 -38.22
N GLU A 650 37.82 47.04 -37.06
CA GLU A 650 37.01 47.02 -35.84
C GLU A 650 35.70 47.82 -36.06
N GLY A 651 34.56 47.12 -36.03
CA GLY A 651 33.23 47.72 -36.14
C GLY A 651 32.36 47.46 -34.91
N PHE A 652 31.34 48.29 -34.74
CA PHE A 652 30.34 48.15 -33.67
C PHE A 652 28.94 48.50 -34.17
N GLN A 653 27.96 47.72 -33.73
CA GLN A 653 26.52 47.96 -33.90
C GLN A 653 26.03 49.01 -32.88
N PHE A 654 26.50 50.24 -33.06
CA PHE A 654 26.30 51.34 -32.10
C PHE A 654 24.82 51.74 -31.90
N THR A 655 23.95 51.52 -32.88
CA THR A 655 22.51 51.84 -32.76
C THR A 655 21.82 50.80 -31.88
N GLU A 656 22.02 49.53 -32.23
CA GLU A 656 21.50 48.35 -31.55
C GLU A 656 21.99 48.27 -30.10
N LEU A 657 23.25 48.67 -29.85
CA LEU A 657 23.85 48.82 -28.53
C LEU A 657 23.13 49.86 -27.66
N LEU A 658 22.81 51.04 -28.22
CA LEU A 658 22.10 52.10 -27.48
C LEU A 658 20.63 51.72 -27.24
N GLU A 659 19.98 51.07 -28.21
CA GLU A 659 18.63 50.54 -28.08
C GLU A 659 18.55 49.46 -27.00
N TYR A 660 19.50 48.52 -26.96
CA TYR A 660 19.56 47.47 -25.95
C TYR A 660 19.71 48.03 -24.53
N VAL A 661 20.60 49.00 -24.31
CA VAL A 661 20.77 49.67 -23.01
C VAL A 661 19.49 50.42 -22.61
N GLN A 662 18.84 51.12 -23.55
CA GLN A 662 17.58 51.82 -23.31
C GLN A 662 16.43 50.86 -22.97
N GLN A 663 16.33 49.72 -23.64
CA GLN A 663 15.30 48.71 -23.40
C GLN A 663 15.50 47.96 -22.07
N ASN A 664 16.74 47.62 -21.72
CA ASN A 664 17.06 46.80 -20.54
C ASN A 664 17.43 47.62 -19.30
N GLY A 665 17.64 48.93 -19.39
CA GLY A 665 17.95 49.79 -18.22
C GLY A 665 17.15 51.11 -18.15
N GLY A 666 16.52 51.54 -19.25
CA GLY A 666 15.79 52.80 -19.31
C GLY A 666 16.67 54.05 -19.27
N GLU A 667 16.04 55.21 -19.47
CA GLU A 667 16.69 56.52 -19.69
C GLU A 667 17.77 56.89 -18.64
N SER A 668 17.62 56.44 -17.38
CA SER A 668 18.61 56.72 -16.32
C SER A 668 19.86 55.82 -16.39
N VAL A 669 19.73 54.59 -16.85
CA VAL A 669 20.89 53.70 -17.10
C VAL A 669 21.57 54.12 -18.39
N THR A 670 20.81 54.47 -19.44
CA THR A 670 21.35 55.01 -20.70
C THR A 670 22.14 56.30 -20.50
N LEU A 671 21.70 57.19 -19.60
CA LEU A 671 22.47 58.37 -19.19
C LEU A 671 23.83 57.99 -18.59
N SER A 672 23.83 57.06 -17.63
CA SER A 672 25.06 56.57 -16.98
C SER A 672 25.98 55.83 -17.95
N PHE A 673 25.41 55.03 -18.87
CA PHE A 673 26.14 54.30 -19.91
C PHE A 673 26.79 55.26 -20.90
N ILE A 674 26.06 56.23 -21.45
CA ILE A 674 26.63 57.24 -22.36
C ILE A 674 27.69 58.05 -21.61
N GLN A 675 27.49 58.41 -20.34
CA GLN A 675 28.53 59.05 -19.52
C GLN A 675 29.79 58.17 -19.35
N TRP A 676 29.63 56.85 -19.19
CA TRP A 676 30.73 55.88 -19.13
C TRP A 676 31.46 55.72 -20.46
N THR A 677 30.76 55.67 -21.61
CA THR A 677 31.42 55.60 -22.93
C THR A 677 32.34 56.81 -23.18
N MET A 678 32.04 57.98 -22.59
CA MET A 678 32.89 59.18 -22.73
C MET A 678 34.28 59.04 -22.07
N SER A 679 34.53 58.02 -21.24
CA SER A 679 35.87 57.70 -20.71
C SER A 679 36.55 56.51 -21.40
N GLN A 680 35.86 55.79 -22.29
CA GLN A 680 36.38 54.59 -22.93
C GLN A 680 36.97 54.88 -24.32
N ARG A 681 38.23 54.52 -24.54
CA ARG A 681 38.97 54.84 -25.78
C ARG A 681 38.30 54.29 -27.05
N MET A 682 37.67 53.13 -26.96
CA MET A 682 37.01 52.42 -28.07
C MET A 682 35.84 53.17 -28.74
N PHE A 683 35.38 54.30 -28.18
CA PHE A 683 34.33 55.15 -28.76
C PHE A 683 34.87 56.41 -29.45
N PHE A 684 36.20 56.58 -29.53
CA PHE A 684 36.85 57.82 -30.02
C PHE A 684 37.90 57.59 -31.09
N GLU A 685 37.88 58.47 -32.11
CA GLU A 685 39.01 58.68 -33.02
C GLU A 685 39.82 59.90 -32.53
N GLY A 686 40.84 59.63 -31.73
CA GLY A 686 41.74 60.64 -31.14
C GLY A 686 41.08 61.56 -30.11
N LYS A 687 40.32 62.56 -30.58
CA LYS A 687 39.58 63.55 -29.76
C LYS A 687 38.10 63.69 -30.13
N TYR A 688 37.65 63.01 -31.18
CA TYR A 688 36.29 63.06 -31.71
C TYR A 688 35.59 61.73 -31.49
N LEU A 689 34.26 61.75 -31.35
CA LEU A 689 33.48 60.51 -31.30
C LEU A 689 33.63 59.76 -32.63
N LEU A 690 33.76 58.42 -32.59
CA LEU A 690 33.79 57.61 -33.81
C LEU A 690 32.60 57.94 -34.70
N PRO A 691 32.76 58.10 -36.03
CA PRO A 691 31.69 58.58 -36.91
C PRO A 691 30.38 57.79 -36.79
N GLY A 692 30.45 56.45 -36.71
CA GLY A 692 29.28 55.59 -36.48
C GLY A 692 28.62 55.79 -35.12
N TYR A 693 29.41 55.95 -34.04
CA TYR A 693 28.86 56.21 -32.70
C TYR A 693 28.22 57.59 -32.60
N ARG A 694 28.85 58.61 -33.22
CA ARG A 694 28.29 59.95 -33.37
C ARG A 694 26.93 59.89 -34.10
N GLN A 695 26.83 59.12 -35.17
CA GLN A 695 25.58 58.95 -35.93
C GLN A 695 24.50 58.25 -35.10
N ALA A 696 24.83 57.15 -34.40
CA ALA A 696 23.90 56.43 -33.52
C ALA A 696 23.38 57.31 -32.38
N LEU A 697 24.25 58.03 -31.68
CA LEU A 697 23.87 59.02 -30.66
C LEU A 697 22.97 60.13 -31.25
N LYS A 698 23.27 60.61 -32.46
CA LYS A 698 22.44 61.62 -33.13
C LYS A 698 21.03 61.10 -33.40
N ALA A 699 20.90 59.87 -33.89
CA ALA A 699 19.60 59.21 -34.11
C ALA A 699 18.83 59.03 -32.79
N PHE A 700 19.49 58.51 -31.74
CA PHE A 700 18.91 58.33 -30.40
C PHE A 700 18.37 59.64 -29.80
N PHE A 701 19.02 60.79 -30.02
CA PHE A 701 18.50 62.09 -29.58
C PHE A 701 17.48 62.73 -30.53
N LEU A 702 17.34 62.27 -31.78
CA LEU A 702 16.33 62.73 -32.74
C LEU A 702 14.96 62.04 -32.57
N GLU A 703 14.93 60.87 -31.93
CA GLU A 703 13.73 60.07 -31.67
C GLU A 703 12.58 60.89 -31.06
N GLU A 704 11.33 60.57 -31.43
CA GLU A 704 10.11 61.31 -31.06
C GLU A 704 10.23 62.85 -31.22
N LYS A 705 10.94 63.29 -32.28
CA LYS A 705 11.23 64.71 -32.59
C LYS A 705 12.05 65.42 -31.50
N GLY A 706 12.93 64.70 -30.82
CA GLY A 706 13.84 65.22 -29.80
C GLY A 706 13.26 65.32 -28.39
N LYS A 707 12.31 64.44 -28.04
CA LYS A 707 11.61 64.43 -26.73
C LYS A 707 12.58 64.46 -25.53
N ARG A 708 13.65 63.64 -25.56
CA ARG A 708 14.72 63.59 -24.55
C ARG A 708 15.42 64.93 -24.28
N LEU A 709 15.44 65.82 -25.28
CA LEU A 709 16.00 67.17 -25.19
C LEU A 709 14.95 68.29 -25.07
N ARG A 710 13.65 67.95 -25.08
CA ARG A 710 12.52 68.89 -24.85
C ARG A 710 12.18 69.01 -23.37
N ASP A 711 12.27 67.91 -22.63
CA ASP A 711 12.20 67.90 -21.17
C ASP A 711 13.27 68.83 -20.54
N LYS A 712 12.93 69.53 -19.44
CA LYS A 712 13.79 70.51 -18.79
C LYS A 712 14.79 69.88 -17.82
N GLU A 713 14.47 68.74 -17.23
CA GLU A 713 15.32 68.01 -16.29
C GLU A 713 16.28 67.08 -17.02
N TRP A 714 15.78 66.27 -17.96
CA TRP A 714 16.64 65.40 -18.76
C TRP A 714 17.64 66.19 -19.60
N ARG A 715 17.25 67.34 -20.17
CA ARG A 715 18.21 68.25 -20.83
C ARG A 715 19.34 68.71 -19.90
N LYS A 716 19.08 69.00 -18.62
CA LYS A 716 20.14 69.35 -17.66
C LYS A 716 21.09 68.18 -17.45
N ARG A 717 20.56 66.96 -17.32
CA ARG A 717 21.35 65.73 -17.12
C ARG A 717 22.23 65.45 -18.35
N TRP A 718 21.67 65.49 -19.56
CA TRP A 718 22.40 65.25 -20.80
C TRP A 718 23.53 66.26 -21.05
N TYR A 719 23.31 67.56 -20.83
CA TYR A 719 24.37 68.58 -20.98
C TYR A 719 25.41 68.57 -19.83
N ALA A 720 25.14 67.90 -18.70
CA ALA A 720 26.12 67.76 -17.62
C ALA A 720 27.32 66.88 -18.01
N ILE A 721 27.15 65.95 -18.96
CA ILE A 721 28.22 65.11 -19.50
C ILE A 721 29.37 66.00 -20.02
N ARG A 722 30.60 65.71 -19.57
CA ARG A 722 31.80 66.53 -19.76
C ARG A 722 32.61 66.12 -21.00
N ASN A 723 31.97 66.05 -22.17
CA ASN A 723 32.66 65.85 -23.44
C ASN A 723 32.33 66.97 -24.43
N ALA A 724 33.35 67.54 -25.08
CA ALA A 724 33.19 68.71 -25.95
C ALA A 724 32.53 68.38 -27.30
N ASP A 725 32.75 67.17 -27.82
CA ASP A 725 32.22 66.75 -29.12
C ASP A 725 30.78 66.23 -28.99
N PHE A 726 30.50 65.52 -27.90
CA PHE A 726 29.12 65.16 -27.49
C PHE A 726 28.24 66.41 -27.32
N ARG A 727 28.76 67.49 -26.72
CA ARG A 727 28.02 68.75 -26.58
C ARG A 727 27.68 69.41 -27.92
N LYS A 728 28.58 69.33 -28.91
CA LYS A 728 28.27 69.78 -30.28
C LYS A 728 27.13 68.98 -30.88
N LEU A 729 27.15 67.65 -30.74
CA LEU A 729 26.05 66.77 -31.17
C LEU A 729 24.72 67.13 -30.50
N LEU A 730 24.70 67.42 -29.19
CA LEU A 730 23.48 67.85 -28.50
C LEU A 730 22.94 69.18 -29.03
N ASP A 731 23.82 70.16 -29.31
CA ASP A 731 23.40 71.44 -29.89
C ASP A 731 23.01 71.32 -31.38
N GLU A 732 23.62 70.40 -32.15
CA GLU A 732 23.22 70.02 -33.51
C GLU A 732 21.79 69.46 -33.52
N VAL A 733 21.52 68.40 -32.74
CA VAL A 733 20.17 67.79 -32.64
C VAL A 733 19.15 68.79 -32.11
N ARG A 734 19.52 69.62 -31.14
CA ARG A 734 18.66 70.69 -30.64
C ARG A 734 18.38 71.76 -31.70
N SER A 735 19.33 72.04 -32.60
CA SER A 735 19.10 72.95 -33.72
C SER A 735 18.14 72.34 -34.74
N GLU A 736 18.27 71.05 -35.05
CA GLU A 736 17.43 70.35 -36.01
C GLU A 736 15.98 70.19 -35.53
N THR A 737 15.81 69.82 -34.25
CA THR A 737 14.50 69.59 -33.59
C THR A 737 13.79 70.86 -33.10
N ALA A 738 14.45 72.01 -33.21
CA ALA A 738 13.87 73.31 -32.85
C ALA A 738 12.68 73.69 -33.75
N ASN A 739 11.64 74.25 -33.12
CA ASN A 739 10.45 74.76 -33.80
C ASN A 739 10.85 75.87 -34.81
N PRO A 740 10.20 76.01 -35.98
CA PRO A 740 10.67 76.93 -37.04
C PRO A 740 10.89 78.38 -36.59
N LEU A 741 10.03 78.90 -35.70
CA LEU A 741 10.17 80.23 -35.10
C LEU A 741 11.48 80.40 -34.30
N VAL A 742 11.96 79.34 -33.63
CA VAL A 742 13.21 79.35 -32.85
C VAL A 742 14.44 79.30 -33.75
N LYS A 743 14.35 78.65 -34.92
CA LYS A 743 15.40 78.71 -35.96
C LYS A 743 15.56 80.15 -36.48
N LEU A 744 14.46 80.87 -36.66
CA LEU A 744 14.47 82.25 -37.14
C LEU A 744 15.14 83.22 -36.14
N PHE A 745 14.82 83.11 -34.85
CA PHE A 745 15.34 84.01 -33.80
C PHE A 745 16.84 83.83 -33.47
N ARG A 746 17.49 82.73 -33.87
CA ARG A 746 18.91 82.49 -33.59
C ARG A 746 19.88 83.11 -34.61
N HIS A 747 19.40 83.53 -35.79
CA HIS A 747 20.28 83.97 -36.88
C HIS A 747 20.39 85.49 -37.08
N LYS A 748 19.60 86.30 -36.33
CA LYS A 748 19.67 87.77 -36.34
C LYS A 748 19.51 88.33 -34.92
N ALA A 749 20.59 88.28 -34.13
CA ALA A 749 20.67 88.88 -32.79
C ALA A 749 21.28 90.30 -32.80
N THR A 750 21.49 90.87 -33.98
CA THR A 750 21.99 92.24 -34.20
C THR A 750 21.11 92.92 -35.25
N VAL A 751 20.97 94.25 -35.14
CA VAL A 751 20.16 95.12 -36.03
C VAL A 751 18.64 94.91 -35.92
N ILE A 752 18.04 95.45 -34.85
CA ILE A 752 17.18 96.67 -34.90
C ILE A 752 16.90 97.12 -33.46
N SER A 753 17.31 98.35 -33.14
CA SER A 753 17.07 99.02 -31.86
C SER A 753 16.55 100.44 -32.11
N SER A 754 15.43 100.54 -32.83
CA SER A 754 14.73 101.79 -33.16
C SER A 754 13.34 101.50 -33.75
N VAL A 755 12.50 102.54 -33.87
CA VAL A 755 11.22 102.55 -34.62
C VAL A 755 10.01 101.80 -34.02
N VAL A 756 9.88 101.73 -32.68
CA VAL A 756 8.55 101.53 -32.01
C VAL A 756 8.35 102.52 -30.84
N VAL A 757 8.67 103.79 -31.09
CA VAL A 757 8.49 104.93 -30.15
C VAL A 757 7.66 106.07 -30.78
N LEU A 758 7.18 105.89 -32.02
CA LEU A 758 6.50 106.95 -32.80
C LEU A 758 5.20 106.48 -33.47
N LEU A 759 4.34 105.77 -32.73
CA LEU A 759 2.89 105.75 -32.96
C LEU A 759 2.18 105.79 -31.61
N GLY A 760 1.67 106.96 -31.25
CA GLY A 760 0.82 107.18 -30.08
C GLY A 760 -0.56 107.70 -30.47
N ALA A 761 -1.42 107.89 -29.46
CA ALA A 761 -2.82 108.33 -29.50
C ALA A 761 -3.86 107.29 -29.98
N GLY A 762 -4.89 107.03 -29.13
CA GLY A 762 -6.05 106.18 -29.49
C GLY A 762 -6.84 105.60 -28.29
N ALA A 763 -7.60 106.44 -27.57
CA ALA A 763 -8.58 106.10 -26.50
C ALA A 763 -8.04 105.37 -25.23
N TRP A 764 -8.42 105.72 -24.00
CA TRP A 764 -9.73 105.50 -23.34
C TRP A 764 -10.22 104.05 -23.54
N GLY A 765 -10.38 103.22 -22.50
CA GLY A 765 -11.42 103.34 -21.46
C GLY A 765 -12.69 102.61 -21.94
N GLY A 766 -13.39 101.76 -21.18
CA GLY A 766 -13.33 101.37 -19.76
C GLY A 766 -14.73 100.87 -19.36
N TYR A 767 -14.86 100.12 -18.24
CA TYR A 767 -16.13 99.48 -17.79
C TYR A 767 -16.63 98.34 -18.72
N MET A 768 -16.89 97.10 -18.24
CA MET A 768 -17.92 96.60 -17.30
C MET A 768 -19.22 96.15 -18.01
N VAL A 769 -20.08 95.47 -17.25
CA VAL A 769 -21.38 94.87 -17.64
C VAL A 769 -21.23 93.56 -18.46
N TRP A 770 -21.42 92.32 -17.96
CA TRP A 770 -22.28 91.70 -16.92
C TRP A 770 -23.55 91.04 -17.50
N GLY A 771 -23.89 89.85 -16.98
CA GLY A 771 -24.99 89.00 -17.46
C GLY A 771 -24.62 88.10 -18.66
N GLY A 772 -24.85 86.78 -18.68
CA GLY A 772 -25.16 85.85 -17.59
C GLY A 772 -26.27 84.84 -17.91
N THR A 773 -26.19 83.64 -17.31
CA THR A 773 -27.29 82.66 -17.05
C THR A 773 -28.00 82.01 -18.27
N SER A 774 -28.54 80.78 -18.23
CA SER A 774 -28.45 79.62 -17.29
C SER A 774 -29.14 78.37 -17.89
N THR A 775 -29.27 77.29 -17.09
CA THR A 775 -29.97 76.00 -17.30
C THR A 775 -29.14 74.93 -18.04
N HIS A 776 -28.72 73.79 -17.47
CA HIS A 776 -29.16 72.89 -16.37
C HIS A 776 -30.46 72.09 -16.58
N VAL A 777 -30.35 70.77 -16.39
CA VAL A 777 -31.27 69.92 -15.59
C VAL A 777 -30.43 68.97 -14.70
N GLN A 778 -30.85 68.77 -13.44
CA GLN A 778 -30.20 68.05 -12.31
C GLN A 778 -31.23 67.90 -11.15
N PRO A 779 -30.94 67.31 -9.95
CA PRO A 779 -29.69 66.79 -9.36
C PRO A 779 -29.77 65.23 -9.26
N PRO A 780 -29.65 64.44 -8.14
CA PRO A 780 -29.25 64.64 -6.71
C PRO A 780 -27.85 64.02 -6.40
N GLU A 781 -27.53 63.56 -5.16
CA GLU A 781 -27.06 64.30 -3.96
C GLU A 781 -26.87 63.30 -2.77
N THR A 782 -26.27 63.55 -1.59
CA THR A 782 -25.71 64.78 -0.94
C THR A 782 -24.60 64.44 0.11
N GLN A 783 -23.48 65.19 0.13
CA GLN A 783 -22.81 65.82 1.33
C GLN A 783 -22.24 64.99 2.54
N PRO A 784 -21.43 65.59 3.48
CA PRO A 784 -20.50 66.76 3.39
C PRO A 784 -19.11 66.65 4.13
N GLU A 785 -18.11 67.41 3.62
CA GLU A 785 -17.02 68.27 4.22
C GLU A 785 -16.42 68.15 5.68
N PRO A 786 -15.34 68.89 6.11
CA PRO A 786 -14.37 69.80 5.39
C PRO A 786 -12.82 69.75 5.74
N ILE A 787 -11.98 70.12 4.75
CA ILE A 787 -10.81 71.07 4.74
C ILE A 787 -9.54 70.94 5.68
N ARG A 788 -8.40 70.50 5.08
CA ARG A 788 -6.99 71.08 4.95
C ARG A 788 -6.28 71.88 6.09
N PRO A 789 -4.90 72.01 6.09
CA PRO A 789 -3.76 71.23 5.51
C PRO A 789 -2.63 71.01 6.60
N PRO A 790 -1.29 71.31 6.48
CA PRO A 790 -0.23 71.17 5.43
C PRO A 790 1.13 70.51 5.89
N ALA A 791 2.10 70.35 4.94
CA ALA A 791 3.60 70.46 5.12
C ALA A 791 4.41 69.38 5.92
N VAL A 792 5.77 69.24 5.84
CA VAL A 792 6.78 69.33 4.73
C VAL A 792 8.20 68.79 5.14
N PHE A 793 9.02 68.34 4.17
CA PHE A 793 10.48 68.01 4.20
C PHE A 793 11.03 66.74 4.93
N VAL A 794 12.37 66.62 4.95
CA VAL A 794 13.26 65.41 5.02
C VAL A 794 14.65 65.83 5.61
N PRO A 795 15.73 64.99 5.83
CA PRO A 795 16.12 63.74 5.16
C PRO A 795 16.80 62.65 6.05
N VAL A 796 17.57 61.74 5.42
CA VAL A 796 18.37 60.65 6.00
C VAL A 796 19.64 61.14 6.72
N TYR A 797 19.65 61.15 8.06
CA TYR A 797 20.83 60.82 8.91
C TYR A 797 20.49 60.78 10.41
N ARG A 798 20.97 59.77 11.14
CA ARG A 798 21.38 59.90 12.55
C ARG A 798 22.34 58.77 12.91
N LEU A 799 23.51 59.15 13.42
CA LEU A 799 24.64 58.26 13.70
C LEU A 799 24.80 58.07 15.22
N MET A 800 25.21 56.85 15.57
CA MET A 800 26.01 56.46 16.75
C MET A 800 25.37 56.52 18.17
N VAL A 801 25.45 55.37 18.87
CA VAL A 801 26.11 55.13 20.19
C VAL A 801 25.72 56.10 21.33
N ASP A 802 25.15 55.64 22.45
CA ASP A 802 25.79 54.75 23.45
C ASP A 802 24.84 53.84 24.26
N GLU A 803 25.42 52.94 25.06
CA GLU A 803 24.80 52.07 26.10
C GLU A 803 24.48 52.84 27.43
N PRO A 804 23.84 52.27 28.48
CA PRO A 804 23.63 50.85 28.86
C PRO A 804 22.11 50.48 29.02
N ASP A 805 21.58 49.52 29.82
CA ASP A 805 22.08 48.78 31.00
C ASP A 805 21.32 47.45 31.33
N ILE A 806 21.75 46.83 32.43
CA ILE A 806 21.44 45.54 33.08
C ILE A 806 19.93 45.26 33.37
N GLN A 807 19.42 44.15 32.81
CA GLN A 807 19.03 42.84 33.43
C GLN A 807 18.58 42.74 34.92
N PRO A 808 18.15 41.56 35.47
CA PRO A 808 17.79 40.25 34.88
C PRO A 808 16.23 40.01 34.86
N VAL A 809 15.50 38.91 35.22
CA VAL A 809 15.72 37.60 35.91
C VAL A 809 14.69 36.51 35.44
N ARG A 810 14.91 35.24 35.83
CA ARG A 810 14.03 34.04 35.80
C ARG A 810 12.76 34.22 36.69
N GLY A 811 11.68 33.42 36.62
CA GLY A 811 11.33 32.19 35.87
C GLY A 811 10.33 31.31 36.66
N VAL A 812 10.27 29.98 36.38
CA VAL A 812 9.60 28.88 37.16
C VAL A 812 8.12 28.51 36.82
N LEU A 813 7.98 27.31 36.22
CA LEU A 813 7.05 26.15 36.41
C LEU A 813 5.63 26.27 37.02
N GLY A 814 4.75 25.37 36.54
CA GLY A 814 3.42 24.99 37.09
C GLY A 814 2.34 25.03 35.99
N GLU A 815 1.94 23.96 35.28
CA GLU A 815 1.42 22.61 35.63
C GLU A 815 -0.01 22.59 36.23
N ARG A 816 -0.89 21.76 35.61
CA ARG A 816 -2.24 21.30 36.06
C ARG A 816 -3.40 22.32 36.07
N SER A 817 -4.68 21.95 35.88
CA SER A 817 -5.38 20.74 35.36
C SER A 817 -6.91 21.00 35.33
N GLN A 818 -7.73 20.02 34.93
CA GLN A 818 -9.20 19.92 35.15
C GLN A 818 -10.07 20.85 34.27
N ASP A 819 -11.01 20.34 33.46
CA ASP A 819 -12.31 19.66 33.73
C ASP A 819 -13.45 20.68 33.99
N ALA A 820 -14.69 20.54 33.50
CA ALA A 820 -15.34 19.49 32.68
C ALA A 820 -16.52 20.06 31.83
N SER A 821 -17.19 19.18 31.05
CA SER A 821 -18.63 19.18 30.65
C SER A 821 -19.39 20.51 30.41
N THR A 822 -20.08 20.72 29.29
CA THR A 822 -21.30 20.01 28.83
C THR A 822 -21.46 20.22 27.29
N GLY A 823 -22.20 19.45 26.49
CA GLY A 823 -23.66 19.20 26.52
C GLY A 823 -24.44 20.46 26.09
N GLY A 824 -25.13 20.54 24.95
CA GLY A 824 -25.36 19.55 23.88
C GLY A 824 -26.15 20.13 22.67
N GLN A 825 -26.52 19.24 21.74
CA GLN A 825 -27.27 19.45 20.47
C GLN A 825 -28.62 20.20 20.63
N PRO A 826 -29.19 20.85 19.56
CA PRO A 826 -29.85 20.11 18.44
C PRO A 826 -29.76 20.80 17.02
N VAL A 827 -29.73 20.05 15.88
CA VAL A 827 -30.84 19.75 14.91
C VAL A 827 -31.20 20.92 13.96
N GLN A 828 -31.55 20.82 12.66
CA GLN A 828 -31.50 19.87 11.50
C GLN A 828 -31.87 20.73 10.23
N THR A 829 -31.81 20.36 8.93
CA THR A 829 -31.44 19.16 8.14
C THR A 829 -30.65 19.66 6.88
N THR A 830 -30.52 19.10 5.67
CA THR A 830 -31.10 18.03 4.80
C THR A 830 -29.92 17.33 4.04
N THR A 831 -29.95 16.28 3.19
CA THR A 831 -30.92 15.58 2.29
C THR A 831 -31.29 16.29 0.96
N PRO A 832 -31.53 15.58 -0.17
CA PRO A 832 -31.84 14.14 -0.34
C PRO A 832 -30.68 13.17 -0.11
#